data_AF-A0A6C0P6A2-F1
#
_entry.id   AF-A0A6C0P6A2-F1
#
_cell.length_a   1.000
_cell.length_b   1.000
_cell.length_c   1.000
_cell.angle_alpha   90.00
_cell.angle_beta   90.00
_cell.angle_gamma   90.00
#
_symmetry.space_group_name_H-M   'P 1'
#
loop_
_entity.id
_entity.type
_entity.pdbx_description
1 polymer ?
#
loop_
_entity_poly.entity_id
_entity_poly.type
_entity_poly.pdbx_seq_one_letter_code
_entity_poly.pdbx_strand_id
1 'polypeptide(L)'
;MALKNSKKLYVCATAIALTLSSWSGALVSPANAAQANASDANGLPASVKPTPSSPAQPGQVSFTAADADTAMKAFNQTFWDSTAKFFWANSNKGTSYQGFWVEAELWEMVMDAYQNTSDPALKATLRQQIDDVFDGTVASYGPDWTNNHFNDDIMWWAMASARAYDITKEQRFLDKAKYYFDFVYDTQWDDDFANGGIWWMNSDHSTKNACINFPAAEAAVYLYNVTKDDHYLDAATRIYRWGKTVLTDGNGKVFDRIEVKNGTAPDATHYNQGTFIGAAVGLYNITGNSVYLDDAVKAASFTESHLVDANGVLGYEGPNGDLKGGKTILLRNLAYLQQALEQDSHGHNAAFADQFNNWLSFNANLAWHNRNANNIVDGNWAGQLVSGTYESWSSAAAVEALTVLRPGSANLHDTVRNPYVRTEAESYAIGSGFGLEGSGDGTLQLGGIQPGGYVAMKNVDFGSTGATGFIARVSSATGGGNIEVHLDSLSGPKAGTLNVQGTGSWNTFTDAGTVLRDDQGQPTTITGVHDVYLVFARTNDDYLFNLNWFKFTQTDPTKTDAYARLQGINADEVSGLTKNTGAGILDGVKNNAYALYKGIDFGTGAAAGITAHIASGNQGGSIEVKLDSLSGPTAGSIDVPALNSWDNWVDIMANIDDTLATGVHDVYLVFHGKDGSDYPSNLGWFTFTTVKGKSRDAFGKLEAEDFTGGTGFGTENGGGQTYLAGINAANAPYAMYNYIDFGTTSPTQFTVNAASDTSGGSIEVRLDSMNGPIVATDQAPGTGGWQNFAVSSAPVTTPVTGKHIVFLLFKGTDYLYNVDKFTFGDPAVFTAPEIPPVTAPDSVPPGEVENVQVIRDNGSIQLYWDGPYDIDAQKVVLKPVRNGQPAGDVLTIGKGIQGALLTGLGGDTSNLAIGIQAVDASGNVSKGMTVNLADYPAYTLTADGKTLQAGASIGDDAQLQFKVKDKAASIQSAGIVIDGTTYAIAAPGKQSVDIDLAGNLGAKSAVITIADAAGNRLQQTVTFNVSASIHSMQQLLDRYKRAGQLRGPLVPQLNNDLAQAQHQLDGGKKPQAVKALQDFVKHLNNQALSGSVDKQAKAVLNTDAAAVIKSLQ
;
A
#
# COMPACT_ATOMS: atom_id res chain seq x y z
N MET A 1 0.83 48.07 -12.43
CA MET A 1 -0.64 48.29 -12.36
C MET A 1 -1.28 47.61 -13.56
N ALA A 2 -2.33 46.81 -13.33
CA ALA A 2 -2.85 45.83 -14.27
C ALA A 2 -3.67 46.41 -15.44
N LEU A 3 -3.58 45.69 -16.56
CA LEU A 3 -4.24 45.80 -17.86
C LEU A 3 -5.66 45.21 -17.90
N LYS A 4 -6.43 45.58 -18.93
CA LYS A 4 -7.27 44.64 -19.71
C LYS A 4 -7.74 45.24 -21.06
N ASN A 5 -7.73 44.40 -22.10
CA ASN A 5 -8.35 44.53 -23.43
C ASN A 5 -8.48 43.08 -23.99
N SER A 6 -9.36 42.65 -24.90
CA SER A 6 -10.64 43.13 -25.45
C SER A 6 -11.11 42.15 -26.54
N LYS A 7 -12.39 41.72 -26.47
CA LYS A 7 -13.44 41.62 -27.54
C LYS A 7 -13.30 40.74 -28.83
N LYS A 8 -14.25 39.78 -28.93
CA LYS A 8 -15.25 39.39 -30.01
C LYS A 8 -14.97 39.71 -31.50
N LEU A 9 -15.23 38.79 -32.46
CA LEU A 9 -16.51 38.46 -33.15
C LEU A 9 -16.26 37.48 -34.36
N TYR A 10 -17.32 36.82 -34.85
CA TYR A 10 -17.45 35.72 -35.86
C TYR A 10 -17.43 36.11 -37.36
N VAL A 11 -17.17 35.15 -38.29
CA VAL A 11 -18.00 34.71 -39.47
C VAL A 11 -17.27 33.68 -40.40
N CYS A 12 -18.07 32.89 -41.12
CA CYS A 12 -17.99 31.63 -41.91
C CYS A 12 -17.09 31.43 -43.17
N ALA A 13 -17.07 30.14 -43.62
CA ALA A 13 -16.98 29.55 -44.98
C ALA A 13 -15.56 29.34 -45.58
N THR A 14 -15.20 28.31 -46.37
CA THR A 14 -15.92 27.42 -47.31
C THR A 14 -15.03 26.20 -47.68
N ALA A 15 -15.61 25.18 -48.33
CA ALA A 15 -15.02 23.93 -48.79
C ALA A 15 -14.29 23.99 -50.17
N ILE A 16 -13.68 22.84 -50.54
CA ILE A 16 -13.30 22.31 -51.88
C ILE A 16 -11.83 22.53 -52.34
N ALA A 17 -11.06 21.44 -52.46
CA ALA A 17 -10.59 20.89 -53.74
C ALA A 17 -9.66 19.67 -53.54
N LEU A 18 -10.14 18.51 -54.00
CA LEU A 18 -9.37 17.32 -54.37
C LEU A 18 -8.85 17.50 -55.81
N THR A 19 -7.62 17.04 -56.10
CA THR A 19 -7.22 16.62 -57.45
C THR A 19 -6.48 15.29 -57.40
N LEU A 20 -6.85 14.46 -58.38
CA LEU A 20 -6.57 13.04 -58.61
C LEU A 20 -5.19 12.73 -59.21
N SER A 21 -4.70 11.52 -58.91
CA SER A 21 -4.06 10.56 -59.85
C SER A 21 -4.01 9.20 -59.12
N SER A 22 -4.82 8.16 -59.39
CA SER A 22 -5.09 7.33 -60.59
C SER A 22 -4.57 5.89 -60.39
N TRP A 23 -5.53 4.93 -60.41
CA TRP A 23 -5.43 3.51 -60.87
C TRP A 23 -4.72 2.50 -59.94
N SER A 24 -5.18 1.24 -59.74
CA SER A 24 -6.20 0.42 -60.42
C SER A 24 -6.55 -0.88 -59.65
N GLY A 25 -7.82 -1.32 -59.74
CA GLY A 25 -8.30 -2.72 -59.78
C GLY A 25 -8.47 -3.46 -58.43
N ALA A 26 -9.47 -4.30 -58.17
CA ALA A 26 -10.65 -4.77 -58.91
C ALA A 26 -11.61 -5.49 -57.92
N LEU A 27 -12.93 -5.36 -58.14
CA LEU A 27 -14.03 -6.36 -58.09
C LEU A 27 -13.92 -7.53 -57.05
N VAL A 28 -14.91 -7.86 -56.20
CA VAL A 28 -16.24 -8.43 -56.51
C VAL A 28 -17.13 -8.53 -55.23
N SER A 29 -18.38 -8.04 -55.35
CA SER A 29 -19.73 -8.37 -54.79
C SER A 29 -20.03 -9.07 -53.42
N PRO A 30 -21.28 -8.92 -52.90
CA PRO A 30 -21.69 -9.10 -51.49
C PRO A 30 -22.70 -10.26 -51.25
N ALA A 31 -23.35 -10.25 -50.07
CA ALA A 31 -24.56 -10.99 -49.63
C ALA A 31 -24.26 -12.10 -48.59
N ASN A 32 -25.04 -12.34 -47.51
CA ASN A 32 -26.48 -12.22 -47.35
C ASN A 32 -26.88 -12.08 -45.87
N ALA A 33 -28.02 -11.43 -45.64
CA ALA A 33 -28.77 -11.41 -44.39
C ALA A 33 -29.69 -12.65 -44.26
N ALA A 34 -29.97 -13.10 -43.03
CA ALA A 34 -31.23 -13.73 -42.67
C ALA A 34 -31.45 -13.74 -41.15
N GLN A 35 -32.52 -13.07 -40.72
CA GLN A 35 -33.16 -13.20 -39.41
C GLN A 35 -34.03 -14.46 -39.36
N ALA A 36 -34.15 -15.10 -38.19
CA ALA A 36 -35.34 -15.84 -37.77
C ALA A 36 -35.46 -15.87 -36.23
N ASN A 37 -36.69 -15.70 -35.76
CA ASN A 37 -37.14 -15.46 -34.38
C ASN A 37 -37.70 -16.73 -33.70
N ALA A 38 -37.76 -16.68 -32.34
CA ALA A 38 -38.71 -17.32 -31.41
C ALA A 38 -38.61 -18.85 -31.19
N SER A 39 -38.88 -19.47 -30.02
CA SER A 39 -39.25 -19.05 -28.64
C SER A 39 -39.12 -20.27 -27.70
N ASP A 40 -39.14 -19.99 -26.39
CA ASP A 40 -39.67 -20.80 -25.27
C ASP A 40 -38.73 -21.55 -24.30
N ALA A 41 -39.16 -21.42 -23.03
CA ALA A 41 -38.48 -21.56 -21.76
C ALA A 41 -38.34 -22.99 -21.21
N ASN A 42 -37.31 -23.21 -20.38
CA ASN A 42 -37.42 -23.86 -19.06
C ASN A 42 -36.10 -23.73 -18.28
N GLY A 43 -36.21 -23.49 -16.96
CA GLY A 43 -35.14 -22.99 -16.09
C GLY A 43 -34.17 -24.01 -15.49
N LEU A 44 -33.00 -23.47 -15.12
CA LEU A 44 -32.01 -23.79 -14.08
C LEU A 44 -30.77 -22.89 -14.41
N PRO A 45 -30.05 -22.28 -13.46
CA PRO A 45 -28.94 -21.38 -13.80
C PRO A 45 -27.76 -22.20 -14.32
N ALA A 46 -27.57 -22.20 -15.64
CA ALA A 46 -26.39 -22.74 -16.29
C ALA A 46 -25.26 -21.71 -16.23
N SER A 47 -24.05 -22.21 -15.99
CA SER A 47 -22.78 -21.52 -16.08
C SER A 47 -22.73 -20.51 -17.22
N VAL A 48 -22.27 -19.30 -16.90
CA VAL A 48 -21.92 -18.28 -17.88
C VAL A 48 -20.85 -18.87 -18.80
N LYS A 49 -21.24 -19.15 -20.05
CA LYS A 49 -20.34 -19.58 -21.11
C LYS A 49 -19.55 -18.36 -21.56
N PRO A 50 -18.22 -18.40 -21.65
CA PRO A 50 -17.44 -17.28 -22.16
C PRO A 50 -17.81 -17.02 -23.62
N THR A 51 -18.14 -15.78 -23.95
CA THR A 51 -18.21 -15.29 -25.33
C THR A 51 -16.86 -15.54 -26.01
N PRO A 52 -16.83 -16.11 -27.23
CA PRO A 52 -15.58 -16.34 -27.93
C PRO A 52 -14.92 -14.99 -28.26
N SER A 53 -13.67 -14.83 -27.83
CA SER A 53 -12.82 -13.72 -28.22
C SER A 53 -12.70 -13.67 -29.75
N SER A 54 -12.80 -12.47 -30.30
CA SER A 54 -12.52 -12.21 -31.71
C SER A 54 -11.07 -12.64 -32.02
N PRO A 55 -10.77 -13.23 -33.19
CA PRO A 55 -9.40 -13.64 -33.51
C PRO A 55 -8.44 -12.44 -33.45
N ALA A 56 -7.32 -12.62 -32.75
CA ALA A 56 -6.28 -11.63 -32.55
C ALA A 56 -5.79 -11.06 -33.88
N GLN A 57 -5.61 -9.73 -33.94
CA GLN A 57 -4.95 -9.07 -35.08
C GLN A 57 -3.45 -9.44 -35.11
N PRO A 58 -2.77 -9.40 -36.27
CA PRO A 58 -1.34 -9.67 -36.34
C PRO A 58 -0.54 -8.76 -35.39
N GLY A 59 0.17 -9.34 -34.42
CA GLY A 59 0.97 -8.61 -33.43
C GLY A 59 0.41 -8.56 -32.00
N GLN A 60 -0.83 -8.99 -31.78
CA GLN A 60 -1.40 -9.15 -30.43
C GLN A 60 -1.04 -10.51 -29.84
N VAL A 61 -0.63 -10.53 -28.57
CA VAL A 61 -0.45 -11.75 -27.78
C VAL A 61 -1.54 -11.87 -26.73
N SER A 62 -1.90 -13.11 -26.41
CA SER A 62 -2.82 -13.44 -25.32
C SER A 62 -2.36 -14.78 -24.76
N PHE A 63 -2.13 -14.84 -23.46
CA PHE A 63 -2.01 -16.11 -22.76
C PHE A 63 -3.33 -16.87 -22.82
N THR A 64 -3.27 -18.17 -22.58
CA THR A 64 -4.38 -19.11 -22.62
C THR A 64 -4.48 -19.86 -21.30
N ALA A 65 -5.62 -20.48 -21.03
CA ALA A 65 -5.76 -21.35 -19.86
C ALA A 65 -4.74 -22.52 -19.86
N ALA A 66 -4.32 -23.00 -21.04
CA ALA A 66 -3.29 -24.03 -21.14
C ALA A 66 -1.88 -23.51 -20.78
N ASP A 67 -1.63 -22.20 -20.90
CA ASP A 67 -0.39 -21.59 -20.43
C ASP A 67 -0.32 -21.60 -18.91
N ALA A 68 -1.45 -21.39 -18.20
CA ALA A 68 -1.52 -21.52 -16.73
C ALA A 68 -1.14 -22.94 -16.26
N ASP A 69 -1.72 -23.97 -16.90
CA ASP A 69 -1.36 -25.37 -16.63
C ASP A 69 0.14 -25.63 -16.88
N THR A 70 0.69 -25.04 -17.95
CA THR A 70 2.10 -25.17 -18.31
C THR A 70 3.00 -24.51 -17.28
N ALA A 71 2.66 -23.30 -16.85
CA ALA A 71 3.39 -22.54 -15.84
C ALA A 71 3.41 -23.27 -14.49
N MET A 72 2.26 -23.77 -14.01
CA MET A 72 2.19 -24.52 -12.75
C MET A 72 2.98 -25.83 -12.80
N LYS A 73 2.92 -26.57 -13.92
CA LYS A 73 3.71 -27.79 -14.13
C LYS A 73 5.22 -27.49 -14.11
N ALA A 74 5.65 -26.43 -14.79
CA ALA A 74 7.05 -25.99 -14.82
C ALA A 74 7.53 -25.55 -13.42
N PHE A 75 6.69 -24.81 -12.70
CA PHE A 75 6.97 -24.37 -11.33
C PHE A 75 7.20 -25.56 -10.41
N ASN A 76 6.28 -26.54 -10.38
CA ASN A 76 6.43 -27.75 -9.60
C ASN A 76 7.69 -28.54 -9.99
N GLN A 77 7.97 -28.71 -11.28
CA GLN A 77 9.18 -29.40 -11.74
C GLN A 77 10.47 -28.73 -11.23
N THR A 78 10.45 -27.41 -11.12
CA THR A 78 11.61 -26.61 -10.72
C THR A 78 11.76 -26.54 -9.20
N PHE A 79 10.67 -26.38 -8.45
CA PHE A 79 10.71 -25.99 -7.04
C PHE A 79 10.07 -26.99 -6.08
N TRP A 80 9.20 -27.90 -6.50
CA TRP A 80 8.53 -28.82 -5.56
C TRP A 80 9.42 -30.01 -5.17
N ASP A 81 9.56 -30.27 -3.86
CA ASP A 81 10.08 -31.54 -3.34
C ASP A 81 8.93 -32.40 -2.80
N SER A 82 8.58 -33.46 -3.53
CA SER A 82 7.55 -34.40 -3.12
C SER A 82 7.91 -35.27 -1.91
N THR A 83 9.19 -35.35 -1.54
CA THR A 83 9.67 -36.14 -0.39
C THR A 83 9.50 -35.36 0.89
N ALA A 84 9.96 -34.11 0.91
CA ALA A 84 9.77 -33.20 2.03
C ALA A 84 8.34 -32.61 2.07
N LYS A 85 7.63 -32.66 0.93
CA LYS A 85 6.34 -32.00 0.69
C LYS A 85 6.43 -30.49 0.93
N PHE A 86 7.44 -29.88 0.33
CA PHE A 86 7.79 -28.47 0.55
C PHE A 86 8.41 -27.87 -0.71
N PHE A 87 8.29 -26.56 -0.92
CA PHE A 87 8.97 -25.88 -2.03
C PHE A 87 10.41 -25.49 -1.67
N TRP A 88 11.34 -25.75 -2.59
CA TRP A 88 12.69 -25.17 -2.55
C TRP A 88 12.63 -23.65 -2.69
N ALA A 89 13.52 -22.94 -1.99
CA ALA A 89 13.61 -21.49 -2.11
C ALA A 89 14.07 -21.04 -3.51
N ASN A 90 14.88 -21.86 -4.19
CA ASN A 90 15.41 -21.56 -5.53
C ASN A 90 15.74 -22.81 -6.36
N SER A 91 16.06 -22.59 -7.63
CA SER A 91 16.28 -23.63 -8.64
C SER A 91 17.54 -24.47 -8.44
N ASN A 92 18.44 -24.08 -7.53
CA ASN A 92 19.66 -24.84 -7.25
C ASN A 92 19.41 -26.07 -6.36
N LYS A 93 18.23 -26.17 -5.73
CA LYS A 93 17.82 -27.33 -4.91
C LYS A 93 18.88 -27.73 -3.86
N GLY A 94 19.40 -26.72 -3.16
CA GLY A 94 20.40 -26.88 -2.10
C GLY A 94 19.78 -27.42 -0.81
N THR A 95 20.16 -26.84 0.35
CA THR A 95 19.56 -27.21 1.65
C THR A 95 18.43 -26.26 2.10
N SER A 96 18.14 -25.21 1.32
CA SER A 96 17.20 -24.15 1.73
C SER A 96 15.83 -24.34 1.09
N TYR A 97 14.85 -24.71 1.92
CA TYR A 97 13.43 -24.63 1.59
C TYR A 97 12.91 -23.19 1.73
N GLN A 98 11.71 -22.95 1.23
CA GLN A 98 11.05 -21.65 1.30
C GLN A 98 10.76 -21.23 2.76
N GLY A 99 10.68 -19.92 3.00
CA GLY A 99 10.29 -19.35 4.29
C GLY A 99 8.86 -19.74 4.67
N PHE A 100 8.60 -19.82 5.98
CA PHE A 100 7.35 -20.33 6.54
C PHE A 100 6.11 -19.58 6.03
N TRP A 101 6.13 -18.25 6.04
CA TRP A 101 5.00 -17.44 5.58
C TRP A 101 4.80 -17.54 4.06
N VAL A 102 5.89 -17.51 3.28
CA VAL A 102 5.82 -17.63 1.81
C VAL A 102 5.29 -19.01 1.39
N GLU A 103 5.57 -20.07 2.14
CA GLU A 103 5.03 -21.40 1.84
C GLU A 103 3.49 -21.42 1.90
N ALA A 104 2.85 -20.62 2.78
CA ALA A 104 1.39 -20.43 2.78
C ALA A 104 0.90 -19.78 1.48
N GLU A 105 1.64 -18.81 0.95
CA GLU A 105 1.29 -18.12 -0.29
C GLU A 105 1.45 -19.01 -1.52
N LEU A 106 2.47 -19.88 -1.52
CA LEU A 106 2.64 -20.92 -2.54
C LEU A 106 1.56 -22.00 -2.40
N TRP A 107 1.10 -22.28 -1.18
CA TRP A 107 -0.03 -23.18 -0.93
C TRP A 107 -1.33 -22.62 -1.54
N GLU A 108 -1.59 -21.33 -1.35
CA GLU A 108 -2.70 -20.63 -1.99
C GLU A 108 -2.58 -20.63 -3.52
N MET A 109 -1.38 -20.41 -4.09
CA MET A 109 -1.17 -20.52 -5.54
C MET A 109 -1.51 -21.91 -6.08
N VAL A 110 -1.19 -22.99 -5.34
CA VAL A 110 -1.60 -24.36 -5.69
C VAL A 110 -3.14 -24.50 -5.66
N MET A 111 -3.81 -23.86 -4.70
CA MET A 111 -5.27 -23.84 -4.62
C MET A 111 -5.91 -23.10 -5.80
N ASP A 112 -5.35 -21.95 -6.17
CA ASP A 112 -5.79 -21.17 -7.33
C ASP A 112 -5.61 -21.97 -8.63
N ALA A 113 -4.47 -22.64 -8.79
CA ALA A 113 -4.22 -23.50 -9.95
C ALA A 113 -5.19 -24.69 -10.01
N TYR A 114 -5.52 -25.28 -8.85
CA TYR A 114 -6.52 -26.35 -8.75
C TYR A 114 -7.91 -25.87 -9.17
N GLN A 115 -8.31 -24.67 -8.74
CA GLN A 115 -9.61 -24.10 -9.10
C GLN A 115 -9.68 -23.78 -10.60
N ASN A 116 -8.62 -23.19 -11.17
CA ASN A 116 -8.55 -22.81 -12.58
C ASN A 116 -8.55 -24.01 -13.53
N THR A 117 -7.70 -25.02 -13.26
CA THR A 117 -7.40 -26.03 -14.28
C THR A 117 -8.61 -26.88 -14.67
N SER A 118 -8.68 -27.16 -15.98
CA SER A 118 -9.65 -28.09 -16.56
C SER A 118 -9.02 -29.44 -16.93
N ASP A 119 -7.69 -29.60 -16.80
CA ASP A 119 -6.97 -30.87 -16.97
C ASP A 119 -7.25 -31.78 -15.76
N PRO A 120 -7.99 -32.89 -15.91
CA PRO A 120 -8.36 -33.75 -14.78
C PRO A 120 -7.16 -34.37 -14.06
N ALA A 121 -6.07 -34.64 -14.78
CA ALA A 121 -4.88 -35.26 -14.20
C ALA A 121 -4.13 -34.24 -13.35
N LEU A 122 -3.91 -33.02 -13.88
CA LEU A 122 -3.31 -31.94 -13.12
C LEU A 122 -4.18 -31.58 -11.91
N LYS A 123 -5.50 -31.49 -12.09
CA LYS A 123 -6.44 -31.17 -11.01
C LYS A 123 -6.36 -32.18 -9.86
N ALA A 124 -6.25 -33.48 -10.16
CA ALA A 124 -6.07 -34.50 -9.15
C ALA A 124 -4.71 -34.39 -8.43
N THR A 125 -3.62 -34.10 -9.15
CA THR A 125 -2.30 -33.86 -8.57
C THR A 125 -2.30 -32.65 -7.64
N LEU A 126 -2.84 -31.51 -8.08
CA LEU A 126 -2.90 -30.29 -7.27
C LEU A 126 -3.79 -30.50 -6.04
N ARG A 127 -4.90 -31.24 -6.16
CA ARG A 127 -5.72 -31.57 -4.99
C ARG A 127 -4.94 -32.33 -3.92
N GLN A 128 -4.13 -33.32 -4.30
CA GLN A 128 -3.26 -34.01 -3.35
C GLN A 128 -2.17 -33.09 -2.82
N GLN A 129 -1.61 -32.23 -3.67
CA GLN A 129 -0.58 -31.27 -3.28
C GLN A 129 -1.08 -30.28 -2.20
N ILE A 130 -2.37 -29.91 -2.23
CA ILE A 130 -2.99 -29.10 -1.15
C ILE A 130 -2.84 -29.78 0.21
N ASP A 131 -3.05 -31.10 0.30
CA ASP A 131 -2.86 -31.81 1.57
C ASP A 131 -1.37 -31.95 1.91
N ASP A 132 -0.53 -32.19 0.90
CA ASP A 132 0.89 -32.44 1.07
C ASP A 132 1.63 -31.22 1.63
N VAL A 133 1.38 -30.01 1.11
CA VAL A 133 2.03 -28.78 1.57
C VAL A 133 1.75 -28.53 3.07
N PHE A 134 0.50 -28.72 3.50
CA PHE A 134 0.14 -28.60 4.91
C PHE A 134 0.83 -29.67 5.77
N ASP A 135 0.79 -30.94 5.34
CA ASP A 135 1.42 -32.04 6.06
C ASP A 135 2.95 -31.87 6.17
N GLY A 136 3.61 -31.42 5.10
CA GLY A 136 5.05 -31.14 5.07
C GLY A 136 5.45 -29.99 5.98
N THR A 137 4.63 -28.95 6.05
CA THR A 137 4.81 -27.83 6.97
C THR A 137 4.63 -28.27 8.42
N VAL A 138 3.58 -29.03 8.73
CA VAL A 138 3.38 -29.59 10.07
C VAL A 138 4.54 -30.52 10.48
N ALA A 139 5.09 -31.29 9.55
CA ALA A 139 6.25 -32.14 9.82
C ALA A 139 7.52 -31.32 10.13
N SER A 140 7.69 -30.16 9.49
CA SER A 140 8.88 -29.31 9.65
C SER A 140 8.79 -28.37 10.86
N TYR A 141 7.62 -27.79 11.12
CA TYR A 141 7.41 -26.73 12.12
C TYR A 141 6.59 -27.19 13.33
N GLY A 142 6.10 -28.42 13.31
CA GLY A 142 5.21 -28.96 14.34
C GLY A 142 3.73 -28.64 14.09
N PRO A 143 2.83 -29.23 14.89
CA PRO A 143 1.38 -29.14 14.68
C PRO A 143 0.74 -27.88 15.25
N ASP A 144 1.48 -26.99 15.93
CA ASP A 144 0.98 -25.75 16.52
C ASP A 144 1.98 -24.64 16.23
N TRP A 145 1.47 -23.51 15.73
CA TRP A 145 2.26 -22.38 15.23
C TRP A 145 2.09 -21.12 16.08
N THR A 146 1.34 -21.19 17.18
CA THR A 146 1.17 -20.06 18.12
C THR A 146 2.46 -19.69 18.86
N ASN A 147 3.50 -20.53 18.75
CA ASN A 147 4.85 -20.24 19.23
C ASN A 147 5.68 -19.40 18.24
N ASN A 148 5.22 -19.20 17.00
CA ASN A 148 5.84 -18.27 16.07
C ASN A 148 5.59 -16.84 16.58
N HIS A 149 6.65 -16.04 16.67
CA HIS A 149 6.58 -14.68 17.19
C HIS A 149 5.91 -13.70 16.22
N PHE A 150 5.82 -14.05 14.94
CA PHE A 150 5.24 -13.25 13.87
C PHE A 150 3.75 -13.57 13.72
N ASN A 151 2.88 -12.60 13.98
CA ASN A 151 1.43 -12.81 13.90
C ASN A 151 0.96 -12.90 12.45
N ASP A 152 1.61 -12.19 11.52
CA ASP A 152 1.36 -12.28 10.09
C ASP A 152 1.63 -13.68 9.57
N ASP A 153 2.77 -14.30 9.90
CA ASP A 153 3.05 -15.70 9.57
C ASP A 153 1.87 -16.62 9.95
N ILE A 154 1.37 -16.47 11.18
CA ILE A 154 0.23 -17.26 11.68
C ILE A 154 -1.04 -16.96 10.89
N MET A 155 -1.28 -15.70 10.54
CA MET A 155 -2.48 -15.25 9.83
C MET A 155 -2.50 -15.67 8.37
N TRP A 156 -1.37 -15.65 7.66
CA TRP A 156 -1.25 -16.18 6.29
C TRP A 156 -1.66 -17.66 6.26
N TRP A 157 -1.17 -18.45 7.22
CA TRP A 157 -1.55 -19.85 7.36
C TRP A 157 -3.01 -20.05 7.80
N ALA A 158 -3.57 -19.15 8.63
CA ALA A 158 -4.99 -19.18 9.01
C ALA A 158 -5.90 -18.95 7.80
N MET A 159 -5.56 -17.95 6.98
CA MET A 159 -6.26 -17.61 5.74
C MET A 159 -6.20 -18.77 4.74
N ALA A 160 -5.00 -19.28 4.45
CA ALA A 160 -4.80 -20.40 3.54
C ALA A 160 -5.54 -21.66 4.04
N SER A 161 -5.58 -21.90 5.35
CA SER A 161 -6.35 -23.01 5.94
C SER A 161 -7.86 -22.84 5.75
N ALA A 162 -8.40 -21.61 5.82
CA ALA A 162 -9.81 -21.36 5.55
C ALA A 162 -10.15 -21.66 4.07
N ARG A 163 -9.27 -21.26 3.14
CA ARG A 163 -9.38 -21.59 1.70
C ARG A 163 -9.27 -23.10 1.45
N ALA A 164 -8.32 -23.76 2.08
CA ALA A 164 -8.16 -25.21 2.00
C ALA A 164 -9.43 -25.93 2.48
N TYR A 165 -10.05 -25.49 3.58
CA TYR A 165 -11.35 -26.03 3.98
C TYR A 165 -12.41 -25.81 2.91
N ASP A 166 -12.51 -24.62 2.32
CA ASP A 166 -13.52 -24.36 1.31
C ASP A 166 -13.39 -25.30 0.09
N ILE A 167 -12.16 -25.66 -0.29
CA ILE A 167 -11.90 -26.60 -1.38
C ILE A 167 -12.12 -28.06 -0.99
N THR A 168 -11.57 -28.48 0.14
CA THR A 168 -11.45 -29.89 0.53
C THR A 168 -12.64 -30.39 1.34
N LYS A 169 -13.30 -29.48 2.06
CA LYS A 169 -14.29 -29.72 3.12
C LYS A 169 -13.75 -30.60 4.27
N GLU A 170 -12.44 -30.67 4.45
CA GLU A 170 -11.81 -31.42 5.55
C GLU A 170 -11.71 -30.58 6.82
N GLN A 171 -12.37 -31.04 7.90
CA GLN A 171 -12.52 -30.28 9.14
C GLN A 171 -11.18 -29.83 9.77
N ARG A 172 -10.10 -30.58 9.58
CA ARG A 172 -8.75 -30.24 10.10
C ARG A 172 -8.28 -28.84 9.69
N PHE A 173 -8.65 -28.38 8.49
CA PHE A 173 -8.26 -27.07 8.01
C PHE A 173 -9.11 -25.96 8.63
N LEU A 174 -10.43 -26.16 8.78
CA LEU A 174 -11.29 -25.18 9.46
C LEU A 174 -10.94 -25.04 10.94
N ASP A 175 -10.66 -26.15 11.61
CA ASP A 175 -10.24 -26.13 13.03
C ASP A 175 -8.96 -25.30 13.20
N LYS A 176 -8.01 -25.42 12.27
CA LYS A 176 -6.76 -24.65 12.29
C LYS A 176 -6.95 -23.19 11.91
N ALA A 177 -7.75 -22.90 10.87
CA ALA A 177 -8.08 -21.54 10.48
C ALA A 177 -8.68 -20.75 11.65
N LYS A 178 -9.69 -21.31 12.33
CA LYS A 178 -10.29 -20.70 13.52
C LYS A 178 -9.30 -20.57 14.67
N TYR A 179 -8.60 -21.65 15.00
CA TYR A 179 -7.67 -21.65 16.12
C TYR A 179 -6.59 -20.56 16.01
N TYR A 180 -6.00 -20.39 14.83
CA TYR A 180 -4.96 -19.40 14.59
C TYR A 180 -5.53 -17.98 14.47
N PHE A 181 -6.66 -17.81 13.79
CA PHE A 181 -7.33 -16.51 13.73
C PHE A 181 -7.74 -16.01 15.12
N ASP A 182 -8.44 -16.85 15.89
CA ASP A 182 -8.94 -16.50 17.23
C ASP A 182 -7.75 -16.18 18.16
N PHE A 183 -6.65 -16.95 18.11
CA PHE A 183 -5.43 -16.63 18.87
C PHE A 183 -4.90 -15.22 18.57
N VAL A 184 -4.70 -14.89 17.28
CA VAL A 184 -4.13 -13.59 16.90
C VAL A 184 -5.12 -12.47 17.20
N TYR A 185 -6.37 -12.57 16.75
CA TYR A 185 -7.35 -11.50 16.91
C TYR A 185 -7.70 -11.24 18.38
N ASP A 186 -7.94 -12.28 19.18
CA ASP A 186 -8.39 -12.11 20.57
C ASP A 186 -7.26 -11.67 21.51
N THR A 187 -5.99 -11.91 21.16
CA THR A 187 -4.85 -11.62 22.05
C THR A 187 -3.92 -10.51 21.56
N GLN A 188 -3.93 -10.19 20.25
CA GLN A 188 -3.00 -9.23 19.65
C GLN A 188 -3.68 -7.99 19.08
N TRP A 189 -5.02 -7.96 18.99
CA TRP A 189 -5.73 -6.70 18.83
C TRP A 189 -5.55 -5.84 20.08
N ASP A 190 -5.16 -4.59 19.89
CA ASP A 190 -4.93 -3.65 20.99
C ASP A 190 -5.57 -2.28 20.70
N ASP A 191 -6.31 -1.74 21.66
CA ASP A 191 -6.93 -0.42 21.58
C ASP A 191 -6.08 0.70 22.25
N ASP A 192 -5.00 0.36 22.97
CA ASP A 192 -4.20 1.34 23.71
C ASP A 192 -3.25 2.13 22.79
N PHE A 193 -2.65 1.49 21.79
CA PHE A 193 -1.84 2.14 20.77
C PHE A 193 -2.60 2.31 19.45
N ALA A 194 -2.54 3.51 18.86
CA ALA A 194 -3.21 3.86 17.60
C ALA A 194 -4.73 3.59 17.59
N ASN A 195 -5.35 3.50 18.76
CA ASN A 195 -6.78 3.27 19.00
C ASN A 195 -7.36 2.05 18.23
N GLY A 196 -6.57 0.98 18.12
CA GLY A 196 -6.97 -0.27 17.47
C GLY A 196 -5.83 -0.94 16.72
N GLY A 197 -6.14 -2.04 16.04
CA GLY A 197 -5.23 -2.76 15.16
C GLY A 197 -4.45 -3.87 15.88
N ILE A 198 -3.97 -4.80 15.05
CA ILE A 198 -3.24 -5.99 15.48
C ILE A 198 -1.73 -5.72 15.42
N TRP A 199 -1.02 -6.10 16.49
CA TRP A 199 0.44 -6.05 16.54
C TRP A 199 1.08 -7.00 15.52
N TRP A 200 2.19 -6.58 14.92
CA TRP A 200 2.93 -7.44 13.98
C TRP A 200 3.51 -8.68 14.67
N MET A 201 4.06 -8.53 15.87
CA MET A 201 4.63 -9.63 16.63
C MET A 201 3.89 -9.83 17.96
N ASN A 202 3.81 -11.07 18.45
CA ASN A 202 3.27 -11.38 19.78
C ASN A 202 4.33 -11.32 20.90
N SER A 203 5.61 -11.22 20.55
CA SER A 203 6.71 -11.07 21.51
C SER A 203 7.09 -9.62 21.80
N ASP A 204 6.95 -8.73 20.81
CA ASP A 204 7.29 -7.31 20.89
C ASP A 204 6.18 -6.47 20.25
N HIS A 205 5.73 -5.44 20.95
CA HIS A 205 4.60 -4.58 20.57
C HIS A 205 5.11 -3.19 20.15
N SER A 206 6.03 -3.18 19.19
CA SER A 206 6.68 -1.97 18.67
C SER A 206 6.01 -1.40 17.41
N THR A 207 5.26 -2.22 16.66
CA THR A 207 4.61 -1.78 15.41
C THR A 207 3.35 -2.59 15.02
N LYS A 208 2.38 -1.92 14.39
CA LYS A 208 1.17 -2.51 13.79
C LYS A 208 1.25 -2.34 12.27
N ASN A 209 1.12 -3.44 11.52
CA ASN A 209 1.46 -3.47 10.09
C ASN A 209 0.25 -3.82 9.22
N ALA A 210 0.27 -3.36 7.97
CA ALA A 210 -0.68 -3.75 6.94
C ALA A 210 -0.63 -5.27 6.66
N CYS A 211 0.57 -5.85 6.66
CA CYS A 211 0.83 -7.27 6.39
C CYS A 211 0.27 -8.26 7.42
N ILE A 212 -0.27 -7.79 8.55
CA ILE A 212 -1.08 -8.60 9.47
C ILE A 212 -2.55 -8.17 9.44
N ASN A 213 -2.83 -6.87 9.44
CA ASN A 213 -4.19 -6.38 9.61
C ASN A 213 -5.09 -6.69 8.40
N PHE A 214 -4.64 -6.44 7.18
CA PHE A 214 -5.48 -6.72 6.00
C PHE A 214 -5.63 -8.22 5.70
N PRO A 215 -4.58 -9.06 5.85
CA PRO A 215 -4.75 -10.52 5.83
C PRO A 215 -5.70 -11.03 6.92
N ALA A 216 -5.68 -10.44 8.12
CA ALA A 216 -6.63 -10.80 9.17
C ALA A 216 -8.08 -10.45 8.78
N ALA A 217 -8.30 -9.28 8.19
CA ALA A 217 -9.61 -8.91 7.67
C ALA A 217 -10.08 -9.88 6.56
N GLU A 218 -9.18 -10.29 5.67
CA GLU A 218 -9.47 -11.23 4.58
C GLU A 218 -9.72 -12.67 5.11
N ALA A 219 -8.91 -13.15 6.05
CA ALA A 219 -9.12 -14.42 6.75
C ALA A 219 -10.51 -14.47 7.43
N ALA A 220 -10.90 -13.38 8.09
CA ALA A 220 -12.21 -13.23 8.70
C ALA A 220 -13.36 -13.26 7.66
N VAL A 221 -13.16 -12.68 6.47
CA VAL A 221 -14.09 -12.82 5.33
C VAL A 221 -14.25 -14.28 4.92
N TYR A 222 -13.16 -15.05 4.77
CA TYR A 222 -13.25 -16.48 4.43
C TYR A 222 -13.96 -17.28 5.54
N LEU A 223 -13.60 -17.04 6.80
CA LEU A 223 -14.21 -17.70 7.96
C LEU A 223 -15.71 -17.38 8.07
N TYR A 224 -16.12 -16.13 7.86
CA TYR A 224 -17.54 -15.78 7.80
C TYR A 224 -18.24 -16.50 6.65
N ASN A 225 -17.63 -16.54 5.46
CA ASN A 225 -18.23 -17.18 4.31
C ASN A 225 -18.50 -18.67 4.53
N VAL A 226 -17.59 -19.35 5.24
CA VAL A 226 -17.69 -20.76 5.59
C VAL A 226 -18.65 -21.03 6.75
N THR A 227 -18.61 -20.22 7.81
CA THR A 227 -19.31 -20.51 9.08
C THR A 227 -20.64 -19.80 9.24
N LYS A 228 -20.81 -18.64 8.60
CA LYS A 228 -21.90 -17.67 8.83
C LYS A 228 -21.99 -17.18 10.28
N ASP A 229 -20.88 -17.20 11.00
CA ASP A 229 -20.78 -16.68 12.36
C ASP A 229 -20.47 -15.17 12.33
N ASP A 230 -21.41 -14.35 12.82
CA ASP A 230 -21.32 -12.89 12.80
C ASP A 230 -20.06 -12.34 13.51
N HIS A 231 -19.47 -13.12 14.44
CA HIS A 231 -18.19 -12.77 15.06
C HIS A 231 -17.09 -12.43 14.04
N TYR A 232 -16.98 -13.22 12.97
CA TYR A 232 -15.96 -13.01 11.95
C TYR A 232 -16.28 -11.83 11.03
N LEU A 233 -17.56 -11.57 10.74
CA LEU A 233 -17.95 -10.37 9.97
C LEU A 233 -17.69 -9.08 10.78
N ASP A 234 -17.97 -9.11 12.08
CA ASP A 234 -17.68 -8.00 12.99
C ASP A 234 -16.17 -7.75 13.07
N ALA A 235 -15.36 -8.81 13.18
CA ALA A 235 -13.90 -8.71 13.16
C ALA A 235 -13.37 -8.13 11.84
N ALA A 236 -13.79 -8.69 10.69
CA ALA A 236 -13.40 -8.19 9.36
C ALA A 236 -13.71 -6.70 9.20
N THR A 237 -14.93 -6.30 9.59
CA THR A 237 -15.38 -4.91 9.51
C THR A 237 -14.58 -3.98 10.43
N ARG A 238 -14.28 -4.42 11.66
CA ARG A 238 -13.50 -3.64 12.63
C ARG A 238 -12.06 -3.44 12.16
N ILE A 239 -11.40 -4.51 11.76
CA ILE A 239 -10.00 -4.49 11.32
C ILE A 239 -9.87 -3.63 10.06
N TYR A 240 -10.73 -3.85 9.05
CA TYR A 240 -10.67 -3.10 7.80
C TYR A 240 -10.90 -1.60 8.02
N ARG A 241 -11.89 -1.21 8.83
CA ARG A 241 -12.19 0.21 9.08
C ARG A 241 -11.04 0.94 9.79
N TRP A 242 -10.44 0.28 10.79
CA TRP A 242 -9.25 0.79 11.47
C TRP A 242 -8.09 0.93 10.49
N GLY A 243 -7.79 -0.12 9.72
CA GLY A 243 -6.70 -0.15 8.75
C GLY A 243 -6.87 0.92 7.68
N LYS A 244 -8.08 1.09 7.13
CA LYS A 244 -8.40 2.16 6.17
C LYS A 244 -8.07 3.54 6.75
N THR A 245 -8.34 3.80 8.02
CA THR A 245 -8.14 5.13 8.62
C THR A 245 -6.71 5.38 9.09
N VAL A 246 -6.01 4.35 9.57
CA VAL A 246 -4.69 4.49 10.19
C VAL A 246 -3.55 4.14 9.23
N LEU A 247 -3.77 3.14 8.37
CA LEU A 247 -2.79 2.59 7.44
C LEU A 247 -3.09 2.92 5.97
N THR A 248 -3.86 3.97 5.69
CA THR A 248 -4.02 4.50 4.33
C THR A 248 -4.13 6.01 4.30
N ASP A 249 -3.96 6.60 3.11
CA ASP A 249 -4.22 8.01 2.83
C ASP A 249 -5.67 8.31 2.40
N GLY A 250 -6.58 7.31 2.44
CA GLY A 250 -7.97 7.43 1.99
C GLY A 250 -8.17 7.51 0.47
N ASN A 251 -7.07 7.60 -0.29
CA ASN A 251 -7.04 7.72 -1.75
C ASN A 251 -6.45 6.48 -2.43
N GLY A 252 -6.27 5.41 -1.66
CA GLY A 252 -5.88 4.10 -2.17
C GLY A 252 -4.42 3.72 -1.91
N LYS A 253 -3.61 4.62 -1.34
CA LYS A 253 -2.25 4.26 -0.90
C LYS A 253 -2.31 3.60 0.46
N VAL A 254 -1.90 2.34 0.54
CA VAL A 254 -1.78 1.57 1.79
C VAL A 254 -0.37 1.74 2.34
N PHE A 255 -0.28 2.16 3.59
CA PHE A 255 0.96 2.33 4.34
C PHE A 255 1.41 0.99 4.91
N ASP A 256 2.72 0.79 4.96
CA ASP A 256 3.31 -0.45 5.46
C ASP A 256 2.98 -0.70 6.93
N ARG A 257 3.18 0.30 7.79
CA ARG A 257 3.01 0.16 9.24
C ARG A 257 2.89 1.48 9.99
N ILE A 258 2.54 1.37 11.27
CA ILE A 258 2.68 2.43 12.26
C ILE A 258 3.55 1.93 13.41
N GLU A 259 4.59 2.68 13.72
CA GLU A 259 5.56 2.36 14.76
C GLU A 259 5.29 3.20 16.01
N VAL A 260 5.42 2.58 17.20
CA VAL A 260 5.28 3.29 18.48
C VAL A 260 6.29 4.44 18.57
N LYS A 261 7.50 4.24 18.03
CA LYS A 261 8.58 5.22 18.05
C LYS A 261 8.46 6.24 16.93
N ASN A 262 8.36 5.81 15.67
CA ASN A 262 8.53 6.70 14.51
C ASN A 262 7.22 7.14 13.87
N GLY A 263 6.07 6.70 14.38
CA GLY A 263 4.77 6.99 13.79
C GLY A 263 4.54 6.19 12.50
N THR A 264 3.72 6.74 11.60
CA THR A 264 3.36 6.07 10.34
C THR A 264 4.55 5.97 9.39
N ALA A 265 4.81 4.78 8.86
CA ALA A 265 5.72 4.52 7.74
C ALA A 265 4.89 4.39 6.45
N PRO A 266 4.78 5.46 5.63
CA PRO A 266 3.82 5.51 4.53
C PRO A 266 4.36 4.85 3.24
N ASP A 267 5.23 3.84 3.35
CA ASP A 267 5.70 3.07 2.20
C ASP A 267 4.56 2.16 1.70
N ALA A 268 4.43 2.01 0.39
CA ALA A 268 3.38 1.19 -0.22
C ALA A 268 4.00 0.09 -1.07
N THR A 269 3.39 -1.10 -1.03
CA THR A 269 3.92 -2.32 -1.64
C THR A 269 2.80 -3.16 -2.26
N HIS A 270 3.15 -4.00 -3.23
CA HIS A 270 2.17 -4.82 -3.97
C HIS A 270 1.28 -5.67 -3.06
N TYR A 271 1.86 -6.39 -2.10
CA TYR A 271 1.09 -7.30 -1.24
C TYR A 271 0.18 -6.58 -0.23
N ASN A 272 0.59 -5.43 0.31
CA ASN A 272 -0.26 -4.60 1.18
C ASN A 272 -1.43 -3.99 0.39
N GLN A 273 -1.19 -3.51 -0.84
CA GLN A 273 -2.28 -3.10 -1.74
C GLN A 273 -3.21 -4.28 -2.05
N GLY A 274 -2.64 -5.47 -2.31
CA GLY A 274 -3.37 -6.69 -2.63
C GLY A 274 -4.36 -7.06 -1.54
N THR A 275 -3.91 -7.28 -0.31
CA THR A 275 -4.79 -7.72 0.78
C THR A 275 -5.79 -6.66 1.23
N PHE A 276 -5.45 -5.36 1.10
CA PHE A 276 -6.44 -4.29 1.25
C PHE A 276 -7.57 -4.43 0.22
N ILE A 277 -7.24 -4.63 -1.06
CA ILE A 277 -8.21 -4.83 -2.14
C ILE A 277 -9.03 -6.12 -1.90
N GLY A 278 -8.38 -7.21 -1.50
CA GLY A 278 -9.01 -8.49 -1.18
C GLY A 278 -10.07 -8.39 -0.11
N ALA A 279 -9.69 -7.87 1.06
CA ALA A 279 -10.60 -7.66 2.18
C ALA A 279 -11.76 -6.72 1.81
N ALA A 280 -11.49 -5.65 1.04
CA ALA A 280 -12.51 -4.72 0.57
C ALA A 280 -13.55 -5.40 -0.33
N VAL A 281 -13.10 -6.14 -1.36
CA VAL A 281 -13.98 -6.90 -2.26
C VAL A 281 -14.75 -7.97 -1.49
N GLY A 282 -14.11 -8.65 -0.54
CA GLY A 282 -14.74 -9.60 0.37
C GLY A 282 -15.90 -9.01 1.16
N LEU A 283 -15.67 -7.85 1.80
CA LEU A 283 -16.69 -7.11 2.55
C LEU A 283 -17.80 -6.57 1.63
N TYR A 284 -17.47 -6.10 0.43
CA TYR A 284 -18.46 -5.71 -0.58
C TYR A 284 -19.39 -6.88 -0.92
N ASN A 285 -18.83 -8.06 -1.20
CA ASN A 285 -19.61 -9.25 -1.57
C ASN A 285 -20.53 -9.73 -0.43
N ILE A 286 -20.11 -9.61 0.84
CA ILE A 286 -20.92 -10.01 1.99
C ILE A 286 -22.02 -8.98 2.30
N THR A 287 -21.68 -7.69 2.27
CA THR A 287 -22.55 -6.62 2.81
C THR A 287 -23.37 -5.88 1.75
N GLY A 288 -22.92 -5.90 0.48
CA GLY A 288 -23.47 -5.10 -0.60
C GLY A 288 -23.15 -3.59 -0.50
N ASN A 289 -22.30 -3.16 0.45
CA ASN A 289 -21.96 -1.75 0.63
C ASN A 289 -20.91 -1.31 -0.41
N SER A 290 -21.33 -0.46 -1.35
CA SER A 290 -20.49 -0.01 -2.48
C SER A 290 -19.23 0.76 -2.07
N VAL A 291 -19.17 1.33 -0.85
CA VAL A 291 -17.98 2.03 -0.35
C VAL A 291 -16.75 1.11 -0.39
N TYR A 292 -16.90 -0.17 -0.06
CA TYR A 292 -15.77 -1.12 -0.11
C TYR A 292 -15.30 -1.40 -1.55
N LEU A 293 -16.21 -1.42 -2.53
CA LEU A 293 -15.80 -1.56 -3.93
C LEU A 293 -15.08 -0.30 -4.42
N ASP A 294 -15.53 0.88 -4.02
CA ASP A 294 -14.86 2.15 -4.32
C ASP A 294 -13.45 2.20 -3.71
N ASP A 295 -13.28 1.69 -2.49
CA ASP A 295 -11.98 1.58 -1.82
C ASP A 295 -11.03 0.67 -2.61
N ALA A 296 -11.51 -0.48 -3.06
CA ALA A 296 -10.75 -1.40 -3.90
C ALA A 296 -10.33 -0.75 -5.24
N VAL A 297 -11.24 -0.01 -5.88
CA VAL A 297 -10.96 0.72 -7.13
C VAL A 297 -9.91 1.81 -6.92
N LYS A 298 -9.99 2.58 -5.83
CA LYS A 298 -8.97 3.60 -5.48
C LYS A 298 -7.60 2.95 -5.29
N ALA A 299 -7.52 1.86 -4.53
CA ALA A 299 -6.26 1.16 -4.29
C ALA A 299 -5.68 0.52 -5.55
N ALA A 300 -6.51 -0.07 -6.41
CA ALA A 300 -6.07 -0.59 -7.70
C ALA A 300 -5.60 0.53 -8.64
N SER A 301 -6.28 1.68 -8.64
CA SER A 301 -5.86 2.87 -9.40
C SER A 301 -4.51 3.41 -8.90
N PHE A 302 -4.29 3.44 -7.58
CA PHE A 302 -2.99 3.80 -7.00
C PHE A 302 -1.90 2.84 -7.49
N THR A 303 -2.15 1.52 -7.42
CA THR A 303 -1.21 0.51 -7.90
C THR A 303 -0.87 0.69 -9.39
N GLU A 304 -1.87 0.85 -10.25
CA GLU A 304 -1.69 1.04 -11.71
C GLU A 304 -0.87 2.30 -12.05
N SER A 305 -0.92 3.33 -11.20
CA SER A 305 -0.30 4.63 -11.46
C SER A 305 1.02 4.88 -10.73
N HIS A 306 1.30 4.17 -9.62
CA HIS A 306 2.44 4.46 -8.75
C HIS A 306 3.33 3.24 -8.47
N LEU A 307 2.80 2.01 -8.54
CA LEU A 307 3.58 0.78 -8.27
C LEU A 307 3.95 0.04 -9.57
N VAL A 308 4.22 0.82 -10.60
CA VAL A 308 4.60 0.39 -11.95
C VAL A 308 5.88 1.10 -12.40
N ASP A 309 6.58 0.49 -13.35
CA ASP A 309 7.66 1.17 -14.08
C ASP A 309 7.10 2.25 -15.04
N ALA A 310 7.98 2.95 -15.74
CA ALA A 310 7.60 3.99 -16.69
C ALA A 310 6.73 3.48 -17.88
N ASN A 311 6.63 2.18 -18.07
CA ASN A 311 5.86 1.53 -19.14
C ASN A 311 4.52 0.96 -18.63
N GLY A 312 4.20 1.12 -17.34
CA GLY A 312 3.01 0.54 -16.73
C GLY A 312 3.16 -0.95 -16.37
N VAL A 313 4.37 -1.50 -16.38
CA VAL A 313 4.64 -2.86 -15.89
C VAL A 313 4.71 -2.82 -14.37
N LEU A 314 4.05 -3.74 -13.67
CA LEU A 314 4.16 -3.84 -12.21
C LEU A 314 5.64 -3.93 -11.79
N GLY A 315 6.02 -3.09 -10.83
CA GLY A 315 7.41 -2.97 -10.37
C GLY A 315 8.01 -4.29 -9.87
N TYR A 316 9.34 -4.36 -9.84
CA TYR A 316 10.04 -5.43 -9.13
C TYR A 316 10.49 -4.89 -7.77
N GLU A 317 9.89 -5.41 -6.69
CA GLU A 317 10.11 -4.92 -5.32
C GLU A 317 11.28 -5.62 -4.61
N GLY A 318 12.14 -6.33 -5.35
CA GLY A 318 13.45 -6.73 -4.84
C GLY A 318 14.29 -5.49 -4.45
N PRO A 319 15.37 -5.66 -3.68
CA PRO A 319 16.02 -6.91 -3.28
C PRO A 319 15.42 -7.54 -2.02
N ASN A 320 14.47 -6.85 -1.38
CA ASN A 320 13.85 -7.37 -0.16
C ASN A 320 13.26 -8.75 -0.48
N GLY A 321 13.70 -9.75 0.29
CA GLY A 321 13.37 -11.15 0.05
C GLY A 321 11.87 -11.43 0.15
N ASP A 322 11.15 -10.65 0.95
CA ASP A 322 9.72 -10.79 1.16
C ASP A 322 8.91 -10.08 0.08
N LEU A 323 9.36 -8.90 -0.36
CA LEU A 323 8.63 -8.08 -1.35
C LEU A 323 8.79 -8.57 -2.79
N LYS A 324 9.93 -9.20 -3.15
CA LYS A 324 10.22 -9.59 -4.55
C LYS A 324 9.17 -10.49 -5.21
N GLY A 325 8.43 -11.27 -4.43
CA GLY A 325 7.30 -12.09 -4.88
C GLY A 325 5.92 -11.53 -4.56
N GLY A 326 5.82 -10.33 -3.97
CA GLY A 326 4.58 -9.69 -3.51
C GLY A 326 3.52 -9.47 -4.59
N LYS A 327 3.93 -9.44 -5.88
CA LYS A 327 3.02 -9.48 -7.02
C LYS A 327 2.06 -10.68 -6.95
N THR A 328 2.49 -11.83 -6.43
CA THR A 328 1.64 -13.03 -6.26
C THR A 328 0.37 -12.70 -5.48
N ILE A 329 0.52 -12.11 -4.29
CA ILE A 329 -0.61 -11.72 -3.43
C ILE A 329 -1.44 -10.61 -4.10
N LEU A 330 -0.79 -9.65 -4.75
CA LEU A 330 -1.48 -8.58 -5.46
C LEU A 330 -2.40 -9.14 -6.55
N LEU A 331 -1.89 -10.02 -7.42
CA LEU A 331 -2.61 -10.52 -8.59
C LEU A 331 -3.83 -11.36 -8.19
N ARG A 332 -3.70 -12.19 -7.15
CA ARG A 332 -4.82 -12.93 -6.54
C ARG A 332 -5.98 -11.99 -6.20
N ASN A 333 -5.66 -10.90 -5.53
CA ASN A 333 -6.66 -9.94 -5.06
C ASN A 333 -7.18 -9.00 -6.15
N LEU A 334 -6.35 -8.62 -7.13
CA LEU A 334 -6.78 -7.90 -8.32
C LEU A 334 -7.76 -8.75 -9.16
N ALA A 335 -7.62 -10.08 -9.16
CA ALA A 335 -8.59 -10.96 -9.80
C ALA A 335 -9.96 -10.95 -9.09
N TYR A 336 -10.00 -10.86 -7.75
CA TYR A 336 -11.27 -10.66 -7.04
C TYR A 336 -11.95 -9.35 -7.45
N LEU A 337 -11.19 -8.26 -7.55
CA LEU A 337 -11.71 -6.98 -8.03
C LEU A 337 -12.18 -7.07 -9.50
N GLN A 338 -11.40 -7.71 -10.37
CA GLN A 338 -11.78 -7.94 -11.77
C GLN A 338 -13.14 -8.66 -11.86
N GLN A 339 -13.34 -9.71 -11.07
CA GLN A 339 -14.61 -10.45 -11.04
C GLN A 339 -15.78 -9.61 -10.51
N ALA A 340 -15.57 -8.79 -9.47
CA ALA A 340 -16.60 -7.92 -8.92
C ALA A 340 -17.04 -6.84 -9.94
N LEU A 341 -16.09 -6.25 -10.66
CA LEU A 341 -16.36 -5.23 -11.68
C LEU A 341 -17.11 -5.79 -12.90
N GLU A 342 -16.85 -7.04 -13.29
CA GLU A 342 -17.59 -7.70 -14.38
C GLU A 342 -19.07 -7.91 -14.03
N GLN A 343 -19.37 -8.16 -12.76
CA GLN A 343 -20.74 -8.30 -12.27
C GLN A 343 -21.46 -6.93 -12.22
N ASP A 344 -20.72 -5.84 -12.06
CA ASP A 344 -21.21 -4.44 -12.05
C ASP A 344 -21.08 -3.74 -13.43
N SER A 345 -21.27 -4.50 -14.51
CA SER A 345 -21.02 -4.08 -15.92
C SER A 345 -21.84 -2.89 -16.46
N HIS A 346 -22.70 -2.26 -15.66
CA HIS A 346 -23.51 -1.09 -16.03
C HIS A 346 -23.38 0.06 -15.03
N GLY A 347 -22.45 -0.02 -14.07
CA GLY A 347 -22.21 0.96 -13.01
C GLY A 347 -21.23 2.09 -13.40
N HIS A 348 -20.93 2.97 -12.45
CA HIS A 348 -20.01 4.10 -12.65
C HIS A 348 -18.54 3.66 -12.86
N ASN A 349 -18.21 2.40 -12.55
CA ASN A 349 -16.87 1.85 -12.66
C ASN A 349 -16.55 1.24 -14.04
N ALA A 350 -17.48 1.25 -15.00
CA ALA A 350 -17.29 0.59 -16.30
C ALA A 350 -16.05 1.07 -17.07
N ALA A 351 -15.79 2.39 -17.06
CA ALA A 351 -14.61 2.95 -17.74
C ALA A 351 -13.29 2.51 -17.07
N PHE A 352 -13.27 2.45 -15.73
CA PHE A 352 -12.13 1.93 -14.98
C PHE A 352 -11.92 0.45 -15.28
N ALA A 353 -12.99 -0.36 -15.29
CA ALA A 353 -12.92 -1.79 -15.55
C ALA A 353 -12.27 -2.11 -16.91
N ASP A 354 -12.61 -1.37 -17.97
CA ASP A 354 -11.99 -1.55 -19.29
C ASP A 354 -10.48 -1.24 -19.27
N GLN A 355 -10.08 -0.12 -18.66
CA GLN A 355 -8.67 0.26 -18.52
C GLN A 355 -7.91 -0.80 -17.69
N PHE A 356 -8.45 -1.14 -16.53
CA PHE A 356 -7.90 -2.11 -15.59
C PHE A 356 -7.71 -3.49 -16.24
N ASN A 357 -8.70 -3.97 -16.99
CA ASN A 357 -8.61 -5.25 -17.72
C ASN A 357 -7.52 -5.24 -18.80
N ASN A 358 -7.36 -4.13 -19.52
CA ASN A 358 -6.30 -3.98 -20.52
C ASN A 358 -4.91 -3.98 -19.85
N TRP A 359 -4.77 -3.27 -18.73
CA TRP A 359 -3.52 -3.20 -17.97
C TRP A 359 -3.11 -4.55 -17.36
N LEU A 360 -4.07 -5.28 -16.76
CA LEU A 360 -3.84 -6.65 -16.26
C LEU A 360 -3.42 -7.60 -17.40
N SER A 361 -4.11 -7.52 -18.54
CA SER A 361 -3.78 -8.34 -19.71
C SER A 361 -2.39 -8.02 -20.25
N PHE A 362 -2.02 -6.73 -20.32
CA PHE A 362 -0.68 -6.30 -20.73
C PHE A 362 0.40 -6.91 -19.82
N ASN A 363 0.24 -6.78 -18.50
CA ASN A 363 1.21 -7.29 -17.52
C ASN A 363 1.36 -8.82 -17.59
N ALA A 364 0.26 -9.57 -17.57
CA ALA A 364 0.31 -11.03 -17.63
C ALA A 364 0.93 -11.55 -18.94
N ASN A 365 0.59 -10.92 -20.07
CA ASN A 365 1.16 -11.28 -21.37
C ASN A 365 2.65 -10.95 -21.46
N LEU A 366 3.08 -9.80 -20.94
CA LEU A 366 4.50 -9.42 -20.93
C LEU A 366 5.32 -10.38 -20.06
N ALA A 367 4.83 -10.69 -18.85
CA ALA A 367 5.46 -11.65 -17.96
C ALA A 367 5.65 -13.01 -18.66
N TRP A 368 4.59 -13.54 -19.28
CA TRP A 368 4.66 -14.82 -19.97
C TRP A 368 5.52 -14.79 -21.24
N HIS A 369 5.56 -13.66 -21.94
CA HIS A 369 6.47 -13.45 -23.07
C HIS A 369 7.94 -13.59 -22.65
N ASN A 370 8.29 -13.13 -21.44
CA ASN A 370 9.64 -13.14 -20.89
C ASN A 370 10.05 -14.45 -20.18
N ARG A 371 9.27 -15.54 -20.32
CA ARG A 371 9.64 -16.85 -19.74
C ARG A 371 10.91 -17.43 -20.38
N ASN A 372 11.69 -18.16 -19.62
CA ASN A 372 12.85 -18.89 -20.13
C ASN A 372 12.44 -20.18 -20.89
N ALA A 373 13.44 -20.92 -21.38
CA ALA A 373 13.21 -22.18 -22.12
C ALA A 373 12.53 -23.30 -21.29
N ASN A 374 12.56 -23.21 -19.96
CA ASN A 374 11.88 -24.13 -19.04
C ASN A 374 10.49 -23.61 -18.60
N ASN A 375 10.00 -22.54 -19.22
CA ASN A 375 8.74 -21.86 -18.87
C ASN A 375 8.70 -21.26 -17.45
N ILE A 376 9.86 -20.89 -16.90
CA ILE A 376 9.95 -20.11 -15.66
C ILE A 376 10.11 -18.64 -16.02
N VAL A 377 9.38 -17.78 -15.33
CA VAL A 377 9.43 -16.32 -15.45
C VAL A 377 10.02 -15.79 -14.15
N ASP A 378 11.05 -14.94 -14.23
CA ASP A 378 11.56 -14.21 -13.06
C ASP A 378 10.59 -13.07 -12.66
N GLY A 379 10.59 -12.67 -11.40
CA GLY A 379 9.74 -11.60 -10.87
C GLY A 379 10.00 -10.22 -11.47
N ASN A 380 11.15 -9.99 -12.13
CA ASN A 380 11.39 -8.80 -12.93
C ASN A 380 10.73 -8.89 -14.32
N TRP A 381 9.42 -8.68 -14.38
CA TRP A 381 8.61 -8.86 -15.59
C TRP A 381 8.97 -7.94 -16.76
N ALA A 382 9.66 -6.83 -16.52
CA ALA A 382 10.10 -5.91 -17.57
C ALA A 382 11.20 -6.53 -18.48
N GLY A 383 11.88 -7.57 -18.01
CA GLY A 383 12.95 -8.24 -18.73
C GLY A 383 12.88 -9.76 -18.67
N GLN A 384 13.79 -10.40 -19.39
CA GLN A 384 13.99 -11.85 -19.36
C GLN A 384 15.36 -12.17 -18.75
N LEU A 385 15.35 -12.81 -17.59
CA LEU A 385 16.51 -13.56 -17.11
C LEU A 385 16.61 -14.85 -17.95
N VAL A 386 17.71 -15.03 -18.68
CA VAL A 386 17.86 -16.18 -19.61
C VAL A 386 18.47 -17.38 -18.90
N SER A 387 19.40 -17.14 -17.97
CA SER A 387 20.09 -18.17 -17.20
C SER A 387 20.61 -17.60 -15.89
N GLY A 388 20.77 -18.48 -14.89
CA GLY A 388 21.13 -18.12 -13.53
C GLY A 388 20.30 -18.90 -12.53
N THR A 389 20.20 -18.36 -11.32
CA THR A 389 19.35 -18.92 -10.27
C THR A 389 17.97 -18.28 -10.34
N TYR A 390 16.91 -19.09 -10.36
CA TYR A 390 15.53 -18.62 -10.24
C TYR A 390 15.02 -18.91 -8.84
N GLU A 391 14.21 -18.03 -8.29
CA GLU A 391 13.67 -18.15 -6.94
C GLU A 391 12.18 -18.46 -7.00
N SER A 392 11.70 -19.36 -6.14
CA SER A 392 10.30 -19.80 -6.19
C SER A 392 9.35 -18.65 -5.88
N TRP A 393 9.66 -17.80 -4.90
CA TRP A 393 8.80 -16.67 -4.55
C TRP A 393 8.68 -15.62 -5.66
N SER A 394 9.83 -15.19 -6.20
CA SER A 394 9.89 -14.26 -7.35
C SER A 394 9.13 -14.81 -8.56
N SER A 395 9.27 -16.11 -8.83
CA SER A 395 8.66 -16.77 -10.00
C SER A 395 7.17 -17.09 -9.85
N ALA A 396 6.64 -17.11 -8.63
CA ALA A 396 5.26 -17.48 -8.35
C ALA A 396 4.24 -16.51 -8.98
N ALA A 397 4.58 -15.22 -9.02
CA ALA A 397 3.68 -14.18 -9.51
C ALA A 397 3.19 -14.41 -10.95
N ALA A 398 4.05 -14.93 -11.84
CA ALA A 398 3.64 -15.20 -13.22
C ALA A 398 2.70 -16.41 -13.33
N VAL A 399 2.92 -17.43 -12.49
CA VAL A 399 2.00 -18.59 -12.39
C VAL A 399 0.63 -18.11 -11.88
N GLU A 400 0.64 -17.28 -10.83
CA GLU A 400 -0.57 -16.69 -10.26
C GLU A 400 -1.32 -15.86 -11.31
N ALA A 401 -0.66 -14.91 -11.99
CA ALA A 401 -1.28 -14.08 -13.03
C ALA A 401 -2.04 -14.89 -14.08
N LEU A 402 -1.42 -15.94 -14.61
CA LEU A 402 -2.02 -16.79 -15.64
C LEU A 402 -3.19 -17.62 -15.10
N THR A 403 -3.16 -17.90 -13.80
CA THR A 403 -4.14 -18.74 -13.11
C THR A 403 -5.38 -17.96 -12.69
N VAL A 404 -5.24 -16.74 -12.17
CA VAL A 404 -6.37 -16.00 -11.58
C VAL A 404 -6.95 -14.93 -12.50
N LEU A 405 -6.14 -14.36 -13.41
CA LEU A 405 -6.62 -13.28 -14.28
C LEU A 405 -7.33 -13.82 -15.51
N ARG A 406 -8.33 -13.08 -15.96
CA ARG A 406 -8.99 -13.35 -17.23
C ARG A 406 -8.03 -13.13 -18.41
N PRO A 407 -7.92 -14.09 -19.35
CA PRO A 407 -7.16 -13.89 -20.58
C PRO A 407 -7.68 -12.71 -21.41
N GLY A 408 -6.74 -11.88 -21.86
CA GLY A 408 -7.00 -10.75 -22.76
C GLY A 408 -5.84 -10.52 -23.71
N SER A 409 -6.12 -9.90 -24.85
CA SER A 409 -5.10 -9.60 -25.87
C SER A 409 -4.43 -8.27 -25.58
N ALA A 410 -3.09 -8.24 -25.65
CA ALA A 410 -2.29 -7.03 -25.51
C ALA A 410 -1.29 -6.89 -26.66
N ASN A 411 -0.96 -5.65 -27.00
CA ASN A 411 0.17 -5.34 -27.87
C ASN A 411 1.41 -5.17 -26.99
N LEU A 412 2.45 -5.98 -27.22
CA LEU A 412 3.74 -5.80 -26.57
C LEU A 412 4.65 -5.02 -27.50
N HIS A 413 5.21 -3.91 -27.01
CA HIS A 413 6.18 -3.11 -27.74
C HIS A 413 7.34 -2.77 -26.81
N ASP A 414 8.56 -3.03 -27.29
CA ASP A 414 9.78 -2.59 -26.63
C ASP A 414 9.82 -1.05 -26.69
N THR A 415 9.77 -0.37 -25.55
CA THR A 415 9.76 1.09 -25.51
C THR A 415 11.10 1.68 -25.93
N VAL A 416 11.05 2.83 -26.60
CA VAL A 416 12.25 3.56 -27.00
C VAL A 416 12.91 4.14 -25.75
N ARG A 417 14.19 3.82 -25.55
CA ARG A 417 14.96 4.24 -24.38
C ARG A 417 15.85 5.43 -24.73
N ASN A 418 15.86 6.43 -23.85
CA ASN A 418 16.79 7.55 -23.93
C ASN A 418 18.13 7.15 -23.28
N PRO A 419 19.25 7.07 -24.02
CA PRO A 419 20.54 6.65 -23.48
C PRO A 419 21.18 7.67 -22.54
N TYR A 420 20.72 8.93 -22.55
CA TYR A 420 21.35 10.04 -21.84
C TYR A 420 20.79 10.29 -20.44
N VAL A 421 19.78 9.51 -20.03
CA VAL A 421 19.27 9.52 -18.65
C VAL A 421 19.82 8.32 -17.89
N ARG A 422 19.87 8.45 -16.56
CA ARG A 422 20.21 7.34 -15.66
C ARG A 422 19.29 6.15 -15.97
N THR A 423 19.90 5.02 -16.27
CA THR A 423 19.22 3.73 -16.50
C THR A 423 19.65 2.78 -15.41
N GLU A 424 18.72 2.34 -14.57
CA GLU A 424 18.98 1.30 -13.58
C GLU A 424 19.39 0.00 -14.28
N ALA A 425 20.42 -0.67 -13.80
CA ALA A 425 21.00 -1.82 -14.47
C ALA A 425 20.07 -3.05 -14.42
N GLU A 426 19.21 -3.14 -13.40
CA GLU A 426 18.13 -4.13 -13.27
C GLU A 426 16.98 -3.92 -14.26
N SER A 427 16.90 -2.77 -14.94
CA SER A 427 15.86 -2.50 -15.95
C SER A 427 16.14 -3.14 -17.33
N TYR A 428 16.96 -4.19 -17.35
CA TYR A 428 17.41 -4.88 -18.56
C TYR A 428 16.26 -5.56 -19.31
N ALA A 429 16.36 -5.64 -20.64
CA ALA A 429 15.43 -6.43 -21.45
C ALA A 429 15.83 -7.91 -21.45
N ILE A 430 17.14 -8.21 -21.49
CA ILE A 430 17.68 -9.57 -21.48
C ILE A 430 18.93 -9.59 -20.59
N GLY A 431 19.05 -10.59 -19.70
CA GLY A 431 20.15 -10.69 -18.76
C GLY A 431 20.67 -12.11 -18.53
N SER A 432 21.96 -12.24 -18.21
CA SER A 432 22.61 -13.51 -17.84
C SER A 432 23.83 -13.28 -16.94
N GLY A 433 24.04 -14.20 -15.99
CA GLY A 433 25.30 -14.30 -15.23
C GLY A 433 25.42 -13.37 -14.01
N PHE A 434 24.31 -12.97 -13.42
CA PHE A 434 24.24 -12.13 -12.22
C PHE A 434 23.01 -12.47 -11.37
N GLY A 435 22.99 -12.00 -10.13
CA GLY A 435 21.80 -11.93 -9.28
C GLY A 435 21.32 -10.48 -9.12
N LEU A 436 20.07 -10.29 -8.73
CA LEU A 436 19.55 -8.99 -8.29
C LEU A 436 19.65 -8.90 -6.78
N GLU A 437 20.32 -7.87 -6.27
CA GLU A 437 20.52 -7.65 -4.84
C GLU A 437 20.45 -6.16 -4.47
N GLY A 438 20.50 -5.86 -3.18
CA GLY A 438 20.45 -4.48 -2.69
C GLY A 438 21.80 -3.79 -2.78
N SER A 439 21.76 -2.51 -3.11
CA SER A 439 22.93 -1.64 -3.11
C SER A 439 23.05 -0.84 -1.82
N GLY A 440 24.29 -0.51 -1.46
CA GLY A 440 24.57 0.51 -0.45
C GLY A 440 24.06 1.92 -0.82
N ASP A 441 23.71 2.16 -2.09
CA ASP A 441 23.06 3.40 -2.55
C ASP A 441 21.52 3.38 -2.33
N GLY A 442 20.96 2.30 -1.76
CA GLY A 442 19.53 2.18 -1.42
C GLY A 442 18.61 1.73 -2.55
N THR A 443 19.17 1.34 -3.70
CA THR A 443 18.46 0.80 -4.87
C THR A 443 18.79 -0.67 -5.13
N LEU A 444 18.14 -1.28 -6.11
CA LEU A 444 18.57 -2.57 -6.67
C LEU A 444 19.90 -2.42 -7.44
N GLN A 445 20.61 -3.53 -7.60
CA GLN A 445 21.80 -3.63 -8.45
C GLN A 445 21.94 -5.02 -9.07
N LEU A 446 22.79 -5.12 -10.08
CA LEU A 446 23.33 -6.39 -10.54
C LEU A 446 24.52 -6.76 -9.64
N GLY A 447 24.36 -7.86 -8.90
CA GLY A 447 25.37 -8.43 -8.00
C GLY A 447 25.90 -9.78 -8.46
N GLY A 448 27.03 -10.19 -7.88
CA GLY A 448 27.63 -11.50 -8.16
C GLY A 448 28.04 -11.69 -9.63
N ILE A 449 28.34 -10.58 -10.34
CA ILE A 449 28.69 -10.60 -11.76
C ILE A 449 29.98 -11.40 -11.98
N GLN A 450 29.89 -12.39 -12.87
CA GLN A 450 31.00 -13.21 -13.33
C GLN A 450 31.35 -12.94 -14.81
N PRO A 451 32.59 -13.25 -15.24
CA PRO A 451 32.99 -13.13 -16.63
C PRO A 451 32.05 -13.87 -17.60
N GLY A 452 31.66 -13.19 -18.68
CA GLY A 452 30.75 -13.70 -19.69
C GLY A 452 29.27 -13.42 -19.41
N GLY A 453 28.93 -12.88 -18.24
CA GLY A 453 27.61 -12.30 -17.99
C GLY A 453 27.38 -11.06 -18.85
N TYR A 454 26.11 -10.71 -19.07
CA TYR A 454 25.72 -9.54 -19.84
C TYR A 454 24.32 -9.05 -19.49
N VAL A 455 24.06 -7.77 -19.76
CA VAL A 455 22.70 -7.22 -19.90
C VAL A 455 22.53 -6.59 -21.27
N ALA A 456 21.31 -6.65 -21.80
CA ALA A 456 20.92 -6.00 -23.04
C ALA A 456 19.75 -5.05 -22.82
N MET A 457 19.87 -3.85 -23.39
CA MET A 457 18.78 -2.88 -23.53
C MET A 457 18.34 -2.85 -24.98
N LYS A 458 17.02 -2.84 -25.21
CA LYS A 458 16.47 -2.74 -26.56
C LYS A 458 16.05 -1.33 -26.91
N ASN A 459 16.02 -1.02 -28.21
CA ASN A 459 15.49 0.23 -28.77
C ASN A 459 16.07 1.50 -28.13
N VAL A 460 17.39 1.53 -27.92
CA VAL A 460 18.08 2.70 -27.36
C VAL A 460 18.34 3.72 -28.46
N ASP A 461 17.71 4.91 -28.36
CA ASP A 461 17.79 5.97 -29.39
C ASP A 461 18.84 7.03 -29.04
N PHE A 462 19.99 6.96 -29.70
CA PHE A 462 21.08 7.92 -29.57
C PHE A 462 20.89 9.19 -30.39
N GLY A 463 19.82 9.30 -31.18
CA GLY A 463 19.57 10.43 -32.06
C GLY A 463 20.71 10.70 -33.04
N SER A 464 20.76 11.92 -33.58
CA SER A 464 21.76 12.30 -34.59
C SER A 464 23.06 12.86 -34.01
N THR A 465 23.03 13.43 -32.81
CA THR A 465 24.24 13.96 -32.13
C THR A 465 25.12 12.82 -31.65
N GLY A 466 24.49 11.74 -31.17
CA GLY A 466 25.15 10.53 -30.77
C GLY A 466 25.87 10.57 -29.42
N ALA A 467 26.21 9.40 -28.89
CA ALA A 467 26.98 9.26 -27.66
C ALA A 467 28.47 9.12 -27.96
N THR A 468 29.28 9.81 -27.16
CA THR A 468 30.75 9.77 -27.21
C THR A 468 31.38 9.25 -25.92
N GLY A 469 30.59 9.10 -24.85
CA GLY A 469 31.05 8.59 -23.56
C GLY A 469 30.02 7.71 -22.88
N PHE A 470 30.48 7.02 -21.83
CA PHE A 470 29.68 6.10 -21.03
C PHE A 470 30.10 6.19 -19.57
N ILE A 471 29.12 6.19 -18.67
CA ILE A 471 29.29 6.22 -17.22
C ILE A 471 28.52 5.05 -16.62
N ALA A 472 29.12 4.36 -15.65
CA ALA A 472 28.47 3.36 -14.83
C ALA A 472 28.77 3.56 -13.34
N ARG A 473 27.74 3.44 -12.51
CA ARG A 473 27.83 3.41 -11.06
C ARG A 473 28.15 2.00 -10.59
N VAL A 474 29.37 1.80 -10.11
CA VAL A 474 29.94 0.48 -9.85
C VAL A 474 30.65 0.41 -8.50
N SER A 475 30.71 -0.79 -7.93
CA SER A 475 31.53 -1.10 -6.75
C SER A 475 32.28 -2.41 -6.96
N SER A 476 33.45 -2.56 -6.33
CA SER A 476 34.21 -3.80 -6.40
C SER A 476 35.14 -3.94 -5.20
N ALA A 477 35.06 -5.07 -4.50
CA ALA A 477 36.02 -5.43 -3.46
C ALA A 477 37.28 -6.14 -4.02
N THR A 478 37.32 -6.40 -5.33
CA THR A 478 38.42 -7.10 -6.02
C THR A 478 39.19 -6.11 -6.90
N GLY A 479 39.95 -6.59 -7.90
CA GLY A 479 40.62 -5.74 -8.88
C GLY A 479 39.66 -5.09 -9.89
N GLY A 480 38.37 -5.41 -9.87
CA GLY A 480 37.38 -4.90 -10.81
C GLY A 480 37.24 -5.75 -12.08
N GLY A 481 36.91 -5.12 -13.20
CA GLY A 481 36.62 -5.79 -14.47
C GLY A 481 36.41 -4.81 -15.61
N ASN A 482 35.85 -5.29 -16.72
CA ASN A 482 35.49 -4.43 -17.86
C ASN A 482 34.01 -4.55 -18.18
N ILE A 483 33.40 -3.41 -18.52
CA ILE A 483 32.09 -3.35 -19.20
C ILE A 483 32.36 -3.02 -20.66
N GLU A 484 32.17 -3.99 -21.54
CA GLU A 484 32.25 -3.81 -22.99
C GLU A 484 30.88 -3.42 -23.55
N VAL A 485 30.82 -2.34 -24.33
CA VAL A 485 29.59 -1.86 -24.97
C VAL A 485 29.55 -2.38 -26.40
N HIS A 486 28.61 -3.29 -26.69
CA HIS A 486 28.36 -3.86 -28.01
C HIS A 486 27.03 -3.40 -28.58
N LEU A 487 26.95 -3.25 -29.90
CA LEU A 487 25.74 -2.82 -30.61
C LEU A 487 25.07 -3.98 -31.35
N ASP A 488 23.73 -3.99 -31.31
CA ASP A 488 22.79 -4.83 -32.05
C ASP A 488 22.83 -6.34 -31.74
N SER A 489 23.90 -6.86 -31.14
CA SER A 489 23.98 -8.25 -30.67
C SER A 489 25.11 -8.44 -29.66
N LEU A 490 25.09 -9.57 -28.93
CA LEU A 490 26.12 -9.94 -27.95
C LEU A 490 27.55 -10.01 -28.57
N SER A 491 27.64 -10.36 -29.85
CA SER A 491 28.89 -10.41 -30.62
C SER A 491 28.98 -9.29 -31.66
N GLY A 492 28.19 -8.23 -31.51
CA GLY A 492 28.14 -7.12 -32.44
C GLY A 492 29.36 -6.20 -32.31
N PRO A 493 29.43 -5.12 -33.12
CA PRO A 493 30.55 -4.19 -33.07
C PRO A 493 30.74 -3.62 -31.66
N LYS A 494 31.98 -3.67 -31.14
CA LYS A 494 32.32 -3.02 -29.87
C LYS A 494 32.47 -1.53 -30.08
N ALA A 495 31.67 -0.76 -29.36
CA ALA A 495 31.65 0.70 -29.41
C ALA A 495 32.42 1.35 -28.25
N GLY A 496 32.76 0.59 -27.20
CA GLY A 496 33.52 1.10 -26.05
C GLY A 496 33.90 0.02 -25.04
N THR A 497 34.86 0.36 -24.19
CA THR A 497 35.18 -0.41 -22.99
C THR A 497 35.33 0.55 -21.81
N LEU A 498 34.59 0.30 -20.74
CA LEU A 498 34.77 0.95 -19.45
C LEU A 498 35.55 0.01 -18.54
N ASN A 499 36.69 0.48 -18.04
CA ASN A 499 37.45 -0.23 -17.02
C ASN A 499 36.89 0.12 -15.64
N VAL A 500 36.42 -0.89 -14.92
CA VAL A 500 36.01 -0.78 -13.52
C VAL A 500 37.19 -1.17 -12.65
N GLN A 501 37.61 -0.27 -11.77
CA GLN A 501 38.69 -0.50 -10.81
C GLN A 501 38.12 -0.98 -9.47
N GLY A 502 38.96 -1.63 -8.66
CA GLY A 502 38.64 -1.93 -7.27
C GLY A 502 38.29 -0.66 -6.49
N THR A 503 37.12 -0.65 -5.85
CA THR A 503 36.64 0.47 -5.01
C THR A 503 36.86 0.23 -3.53
N GLY A 504 37.36 -0.96 -3.16
CA GLY A 504 37.71 -1.35 -1.80
C GLY A 504 36.59 -2.06 -1.02
N SER A 505 35.37 -2.10 -1.56
CA SER A 505 34.23 -2.82 -0.97
C SER A 505 33.11 -3.02 -2.00
N TRP A 506 32.30 -4.07 -1.84
CA TRP A 506 31.09 -4.33 -2.64
C TRP A 506 30.00 -3.27 -2.46
N ASN A 507 30.09 -2.42 -1.43
CA ASN A 507 29.12 -1.36 -1.16
C ASN A 507 29.72 0.05 -1.25
N THR A 508 30.98 0.18 -1.68
CA THR A 508 31.59 1.49 -1.96
C THR A 508 31.44 1.80 -3.43
N PHE A 509 30.42 2.58 -3.78
CA PHE A 509 30.10 2.92 -5.16
C PHE A 509 30.84 4.17 -5.66
N THR A 510 31.28 4.11 -6.91
CA THR A 510 31.88 5.22 -7.65
C THR A 510 31.31 5.27 -9.06
N ASP A 511 31.35 6.45 -9.69
CA ASP A 511 31.00 6.60 -11.10
C ASP A 511 32.27 6.38 -11.93
N ALA A 512 32.32 5.27 -12.64
CA ALA A 512 33.36 4.97 -13.59
C ALA A 512 32.95 5.53 -14.97
N GLY A 513 33.78 6.41 -15.54
CA GLY A 513 33.53 7.03 -16.85
C GLY A 513 34.58 6.67 -17.90
N THR A 514 34.17 6.56 -19.15
CA THR A 514 35.07 6.34 -20.31
C THR A 514 34.61 7.11 -21.54
N VAL A 515 35.56 7.41 -22.43
CA VAL A 515 35.29 7.83 -23.80
C VAL A 515 35.11 6.58 -24.66
N LEU A 516 34.05 6.56 -25.47
CA LEU A 516 33.74 5.45 -26.36
C LEU A 516 34.81 5.32 -27.46
N ARG A 517 35.29 4.09 -27.64
CA ARG A 517 36.34 3.72 -28.59
C ARG A 517 36.06 2.35 -29.18
N ASP A 518 36.34 2.18 -30.46
CA ASP A 518 36.23 0.88 -31.12
C ASP A 518 37.33 -0.10 -30.65
N ASP A 519 37.26 -1.35 -31.15
CA ASP A 519 38.25 -2.40 -30.87
C ASP A 519 39.69 -2.01 -31.28
N GLN A 520 39.87 -1.00 -32.13
CA GLN A 520 41.15 -0.47 -32.58
C GLN A 520 41.60 0.77 -31.76
N GLY A 521 40.84 1.16 -30.74
CA GLY A 521 41.10 2.29 -29.85
C GLY A 521 40.77 3.66 -30.45
N GLN A 522 40.12 3.71 -31.62
CA GLN A 522 39.72 4.97 -32.26
C GLN A 522 38.45 5.52 -31.59
N PRO A 523 38.33 6.84 -31.39
CA PRO A 523 37.09 7.44 -30.86
C PRO A 523 35.87 7.08 -31.71
N THR A 524 34.77 6.73 -31.06
CA THR A 524 33.50 6.39 -31.71
C THR A 524 32.38 7.36 -31.31
N THR A 525 31.39 7.50 -32.18
CA THR A 525 30.13 8.20 -31.87
C THR A 525 28.98 7.28 -32.26
N ILE A 526 28.17 6.87 -31.28
CA ILE A 526 27.02 5.99 -31.51
C ILE A 526 25.82 6.86 -31.87
N THR A 527 25.17 6.66 -33.01
CA THR A 527 24.01 7.46 -33.47
C THR A 527 22.87 6.54 -33.91
N GLY A 528 21.62 7.01 -33.85
CA GLY A 528 20.45 6.23 -34.26
C GLY A 528 19.98 5.26 -33.19
N VAL A 529 19.10 4.32 -33.58
CA VAL A 529 18.48 3.37 -32.66
C VAL A 529 19.22 2.03 -32.71
N HIS A 530 19.62 1.53 -31.55
CA HIS A 530 20.37 0.28 -31.40
C HIS A 530 19.85 -0.55 -30.22
N ASP A 531 20.04 -1.86 -30.30
CA ASP A 531 20.07 -2.68 -29.09
C ASP A 531 21.49 -2.60 -28.49
N VAL A 532 21.61 -2.36 -27.20
CA VAL A 532 22.88 -2.14 -26.51
C VAL A 532 23.15 -3.29 -25.56
N TYR A 533 24.27 -3.96 -25.76
CA TYR A 533 24.74 -5.06 -24.91
C TYR A 533 25.91 -4.57 -24.05
N LEU A 534 25.78 -4.70 -22.72
CA LEU A 534 26.87 -4.52 -21.77
C LEU A 534 27.41 -5.90 -21.41
N VAL A 535 28.60 -6.23 -21.90
CA VAL A 535 29.26 -7.53 -21.70
C VAL A 535 30.31 -7.41 -20.62
N PHE A 536 30.22 -8.29 -19.61
CA PHE A 536 31.11 -8.25 -18.45
C PHE A 536 32.32 -9.14 -18.70
N ALA A 537 33.47 -8.51 -18.92
CA ALA A 537 34.71 -9.18 -19.30
C ALA A 537 35.73 -9.18 -18.15
N ARG A 538 36.46 -10.29 -18.04
CA ARG A 538 37.49 -10.48 -17.01
C ARG A 538 38.68 -9.55 -17.21
N THR A 539 39.18 -8.99 -16.13
CA THR A 539 40.56 -8.49 -16.02
C THR A 539 41.43 -9.52 -15.31
N ASN A 540 41.21 -9.73 -14.00
CA ASN A 540 42.04 -10.61 -13.16
C ASN A 540 41.24 -11.54 -12.22
N ASP A 541 39.97 -11.24 -11.92
CA ASP A 541 39.18 -11.91 -10.88
C ASP A 541 37.95 -12.66 -11.41
N ASP A 542 37.39 -13.56 -10.58
CA ASP A 542 36.16 -14.31 -10.89
C ASP A 542 34.89 -13.53 -10.58
N TYR A 543 34.93 -12.66 -9.58
CA TYR A 543 33.88 -11.69 -9.27
C TYR A 543 34.38 -10.30 -9.61
N LEU A 544 33.68 -9.63 -10.52
CA LEU A 544 34.19 -8.43 -11.18
C LEU A 544 33.82 -7.15 -10.41
N PHE A 545 32.54 -6.81 -10.39
CA PHE A 545 31.99 -5.61 -9.78
C PHE A 545 30.47 -5.77 -9.60
N ASN A 546 29.85 -4.95 -8.77
CA ASN A 546 28.40 -4.74 -8.80
C ASN A 546 28.10 -3.52 -9.70
N LEU A 547 26.98 -3.58 -10.42
CA LEU A 547 26.54 -2.52 -11.33
C LEU A 547 25.15 -2.04 -10.90
N ASN A 548 25.06 -0.78 -10.46
CA ASN A 548 23.82 -0.18 -10.00
C ASN A 548 23.06 0.47 -11.16
N TRP A 549 23.65 1.48 -11.80
CA TRP A 549 23.05 2.18 -12.94
C TRP A 549 24.11 2.60 -13.96
N PHE A 550 23.68 2.96 -15.17
CA PHE A 550 24.56 3.53 -16.19
C PHE A 550 23.86 4.61 -17.03
N LYS A 551 24.65 5.42 -17.75
CA LYS A 551 24.17 6.38 -18.77
C LYS A 551 25.23 6.60 -19.84
N PHE A 552 24.81 7.01 -21.03
CA PHE A 552 25.70 7.52 -22.07
C PHE A 552 25.79 9.04 -22.01
N THR A 553 26.86 9.60 -22.58
CA THR A 553 27.10 11.04 -22.60
C THR A 553 27.42 11.54 -24.01
N GLN A 554 27.02 12.78 -24.29
CA GLN A 554 27.37 13.50 -25.53
C GLN A 554 28.72 14.23 -25.42
N THR A 555 29.32 14.21 -24.22
CA THR A 555 30.61 14.82 -23.89
C THR A 555 31.56 13.77 -23.32
N ASP A 556 32.82 14.15 -23.09
CA ASP A 556 33.82 13.32 -22.41
C ASP A 556 33.54 13.29 -20.90
N PRO A 557 33.00 12.19 -20.36
CA PRO A 557 32.60 12.12 -18.96
C PRO A 557 33.79 12.17 -18.01
N THR A 558 35.00 11.84 -18.49
CA THR A 558 36.24 11.88 -17.68
C THR A 558 36.72 13.31 -17.41
N LYS A 559 36.06 14.30 -18.00
CA LYS A 559 36.33 15.74 -17.81
C LYS A 559 35.14 16.51 -17.28
N THR A 560 33.93 16.10 -17.62
CA THR A 560 32.73 16.89 -17.34
C THR A 560 31.80 16.29 -16.30
N ASP A 561 31.88 15.00 -15.95
CA ASP A 561 30.97 14.46 -14.93
C ASP A 561 31.56 14.65 -13.52
N ALA A 562 30.82 15.33 -12.63
CA ALA A 562 31.31 15.67 -11.29
C ALA A 562 31.59 14.44 -10.42
N TYR A 563 30.90 13.33 -10.66
CA TYR A 563 30.98 12.12 -9.84
C TYR A 563 31.99 11.12 -10.38
N ALA A 564 32.45 11.32 -11.62
CA ALA A 564 33.61 10.61 -12.14
C ALA A 564 34.90 11.01 -11.39
N ARG A 565 35.92 10.15 -11.45
CA ARG A 565 37.27 10.46 -10.91
C ARG A 565 38.01 11.42 -11.85
N LEU A 566 37.83 12.72 -11.63
CA LEU A 566 38.45 13.80 -12.40
C LEU A 566 39.94 13.90 -12.07
N GLN A 567 40.80 13.73 -13.09
CA GLN A 567 42.25 13.81 -12.90
C GLN A 567 42.69 15.26 -12.74
N GLY A 568 43.54 15.54 -11.74
CA GLY A 568 44.05 16.88 -11.48
C GLY A 568 44.78 17.47 -12.70
N ILE A 569 45.54 16.63 -13.40
CA ILE A 569 46.26 17.02 -14.62
C ILE A 569 45.34 17.47 -15.77
N ASN A 570 44.04 17.17 -15.71
CA ASN A 570 43.08 17.56 -16.75
C ASN A 570 42.56 18.99 -16.59
N ALA A 571 43.05 19.78 -15.63
CA ALA A 571 42.69 21.19 -15.49
C ALA A 571 42.83 21.97 -16.82
N ASP A 572 41.78 22.67 -17.22
CA ASP A 572 41.72 23.49 -18.43
C ASP A 572 42.64 24.71 -18.35
N GLU A 573 42.77 25.28 -17.15
CA GLU A 573 43.65 26.41 -16.85
C GLU A 573 44.26 26.25 -15.46
N VAL A 574 45.51 26.68 -15.30
CA VAL A 574 46.21 26.67 -14.01
C VAL A 574 46.97 27.97 -13.79
N SER A 575 47.08 28.41 -12.54
CA SER A 575 47.90 29.57 -12.15
C SER A 575 48.62 29.28 -10.84
N GLY A 576 49.92 29.62 -10.77
CA GLY A 576 50.72 29.43 -9.55
C GLY A 576 51.04 27.97 -9.20
N LEU A 577 50.80 27.02 -10.11
CA LEU A 577 51.10 25.59 -9.95
C LEU A 577 51.56 24.97 -11.27
N THR A 578 52.06 23.72 -11.23
CA THR A 578 52.60 23.00 -12.39
C THR A 578 51.75 21.78 -12.76
N LYS A 579 51.57 21.56 -14.07
CA LYS A 579 50.96 20.36 -14.64
C LYS A 579 52.04 19.32 -14.94
N ASN A 580 52.30 18.39 -14.03
CA ASN A 580 53.32 17.36 -14.22
C ASN A 580 52.77 16.19 -15.02
N THR A 581 52.89 16.25 -16.35
CA THR A 581 52.35 15.24 -17.27
C THR A 581 53.00 13.86 -17.13
N GLY A 582 54.23 13.78 -16.64
CA GLY A 582 54.93 12.51 -16.44
C GLY A 582 54.39 11.72 -15.25
N ALA A 583 54.00 12.43 -14.18
CA ALA A 583 53.40 11.84 -12.99
C ALA A 583 51.87 11.83 -13.01
N GLY A 584 51.23 12.59 -13.91
CA GLY A 584 49.78 12.70 -14.00
C GLY A 584 49.13 13.52 -12.88
N ILE A 585 49.87 14.46 -12.27
CA ILE A 585 49.45 15.22 -11.08
C ILE A 585 49.62 16.73 -11.27
N LEU A 586 48.96 17.51 -10.40
CA LEU A 586 49.31 18.90 -10.15
C LEU A 586 50.29 18.99 -8.98
N ASP A 587 51.42 19.66 -9.20
CA ASP A 587 52.48 19.85 -8.20
C ASP A 587 53.04 21.28 -8.20
N GLY A 588 53.99 21.56 -7.30
CA GLY A 588 54.64 22.88 -7.20
C GLY A 588 53.65 24.02 -6.87
N VAL A 589 52.60 23.70 -6.11
CA VAL A 589 51.46 24.58 -5.82
C VAL A 589 51.88 25.72 -4.88
N LYS A 590 51.65 26.97 -5.27
CA LYS A 590 51.89 28.16 -4.43
C LYS A 590 50.64 28.59 -3.67
N ASN A 591 50.81 29.48 -2.69
CA ASN A 591 49.68 30.09 -2.00
C ASN A 591 48.79 30.89 -2.99
N ASN A 592 47.48 30.73 -2.91
CA ASN A 592 46.48 31.26 -3.84
C ASN A 592 46.62 30.76 -5.29
N ALA A 593 47.35 29.67 -5.52
CA ALA A 593 47.33 28.98 -6.82
C ALA A 593 45.92 28.42 -7.10
N TYR A 594 45.57 28.23 -8.37
CA TYR A 594 44.30 27.61 -8.72
C TYR A 594 44.40 26.70 -9.94
N ALA A 595 43.48 25.74 -10.00
CA ALA A 595 43.19 24.90 -11.16
C ALA A 595 41.70 25.05 -11.54
N LEU A 596 41.43 25.32 -12.81
CA LEU A 596 40.09 25.45 -13.39
C LEU A 596 39.71 24.19 -14.17
N TYR A 597 38.50 23.69 -13.95
CA TYR A 597 37.87 22.61 -14.70
C TYR A 597 36.54 23.13 -15.25
N LYS A 598 36.37 23.15 -16.58
CA LYS A 598 35.22 23.77 -17.23
C LYS A 598 34.08 22.80 -17.43
N GLY A 599 32.85 23.29 -17.26
CA GLY A 599 31.64 22.55 -17.58
C GLY A 599 31.47 21.25 -16.79
N ILE A 600 31.82 21.26 -15.51
CA ILE A 600 31.54 20.16 -14.58
C ILE A 600 30.04 20.10 -14.33
N ASP A 601 29.44 18.98 -14.70
CA ASP A 601 28.03 18.66 -14.60
C ASP A 601 27.74 17.89 -13.31
N PHE A 602 27.08 18.57 -12.38
CA PHE A 602 26.49 18.01 -11.17
C PHE A 602 25.08 17.44 -11.42
N GLY A 603 24.51 17.64 -12.61
CA GLY A 603 23.16 17.22 -12.96
C GLY A 603 22.10 17.88 -12.06
N THR A 604 20.98 17.18 -11.83
CA THR A 604 19.99 17.60 -10.82
C THR A 604 20.39 17.19 -9.40
N GLY A 605 21.52 16.51 -9.24
CA GLY A 605 22.06 16.03 -7.98
C GLY A 605 22.86 17.12 -7.28
N ALA A 606 22.37 17.55 -6.13
CA ALA A 606 23.10 18.42 -5.21
C ALA A 606 24.33 17.68 -4.66
N ALA A 607 25.56 18.07 -5.02
CA ALA A 607 26.77 17.43 -4.49
C ALA A 607 26.90 17.65 -2.98
N ALA A 608 26.95 16.56 -2.23
CA ALA A 608 27.00 16.56 -0.76
C ALA A 608 28.43 16.63 -0.21
N GLY A 609 29.40 16.15 -0.99
CA GLY A 609 30.80 16.16 -0.59
C GLY A 609 31.76 16.08 -1.77
N ILE A 610 33.03 16.28 -1.46
CA ILE A 610 34.17 16.13 -2.37
C ILE A 610 35.22 15.25 -1.71
N THR A 611 35.84 14.37 -2.49
CA THR A 611 37.05 13.64 -2.11
C THR A 611 38.20 14.08 -2.99
N ALA A 612 39.33 14.45 -2.41
CA ALA A 612 40.56 14.79 -3.12
C ALA A 612 41.70 13.86 -2.71
N HIS A 613 42.39 13.29 -3.70
CA HIS A 613 43.58 12.49 -3.52
C HIS A 613 44.81 13.36 -3.57
N ILE A 614 45.47 13.51 -2.43
CA ILE A 614 46.49 14.52 -2.21
C ILE A 614 47.71 13.97 -1.48
N ALA A 615 48.84 14.65 -1.65
CA ALA A 615 50.05 14.48 -0.85
C ALA A 615 50.53 15.86 -0.35
N SER A 616 51.17 15.91 0.82
CA SER A 616 51.66 17.18 1.39
C SER A 616 52.96 16.97 2.17
N GLY A 617 53.79 18.01 2.18
CA GLY A 617 55.05 18.02 2.91
C GLY A 617 54.88 18.19 4.42
N ASN A 618 55.83 18.88 5.05
CA ASN A 618 55.77 19.20 6.48
C ASN A 618 54.77 20.33 6.82
N GLN A 619 54.12 20.89 5.81
CA GLN A 619 53.06 21.88 5.92
C GLN A 619 51.88 21.42 5.06
N GLY A 620 50.68 21.69 5.55
CA GLY A 620 49.42 21.47 4.83
C GLY A 620 48.78 22.81 4.44
N GLY A 621 47.46 22.85 4.37
CA GLY A 621 46.71 24.03 3.94
C GLY A 621 45.23 23.75 3.78
N SER A 622 44.61 24.35 2.77
CA SER A 622 43.25 24.00 2.35
C SER A 622 43.08 24.14 0.84
N ILE A 623 42.04 23.48 0.31
CA ILE A 623 41.58 23.61 -1.08
C ILE A 623 40.15 24.15 -1.04
N GLU A 624 39.97 25.40 -1.43
CA GLU A 624 38.67 26.04 -1.57
C GLU A 624 38.05 25.66 -2.91
N VAL A 625 36.81 25.18 -2.91
CA VAL A 625 36.03 24.81 -4.10
C VAL A 625 35.11 25.96 -4.46
N LYS A 626 35.41 26.67 -5.56
CA LYS A 626 34.63 27.80 -6.07
C LYS A 626 33.92 27.46 -7.37
N LEU A 627 32.73 28.02 -7.54
CA LEU A 627 31.92 27.84 -8.74
C LEU A 627 31.93 29.09 -9.63
N ASP A 628 31.97 28.88 -10.94
CA ASP A 628 31.86 29.82 -12.06
C ASP A 628 32.96 30.87 -12.21
N SER A 629 33.58 31.33 -11.12
CA SER A 629 34.72 32.25 -11.15
C SER A 629 35.52 32.26 -9.85
N LEU A 630 36.74 32.81 -9.87
CA LEU A 630 37.57 33.00 -8.66
C LEU A 630 36.91 33.92 -7.59
N SER A 631 35.95 34.75 -8.00
CA SER A 631 35.12 35.59 -7.13
C SER A 631 33.70 35.05 -6.93
N GLY A 632 33.42 33.86 -7.46
CA GLY A 632 32.12 33.20 -7.33
C GLY A 632 31.89 32.62 -5.95
N PRO A 633 30.74 31.97 -5.73
CA PRO A 633 30.43 31.37 -4.43
C PRO A 633 31.36 30.20 -4.14
N THR A 634 31.74 30.07 -2.86
CA THR A 634 32.50 28.94 -2.33
C THR A 634 31.53 27.83 -1.96
N ALA A 635 31.58 26.71 -2.68
CA ALA A 635 30.75 25.55 -2.41
C ALA A 635 31.30 24.69 -1.27
N GLY A 636 32.61 24.75 -0.98
CA GLY A 636 33.19 24.08 0.17
C GLY A 636 34.69 24.28 0.30
N SER A 637 35.29 23.69 1.33
CA SER A 637 36.73 23.74 1.58
C SER A 637 37.22 22.40 2.10
N ILE A 638 38.30 21.91 1.52
CA ILE A 638 39.00 20.69 1.96
C ILE A 638 40.18 21.10 2.82
N ASP A 639 40.21 20.67 4.07
CA ASP A 639 41.36 20.91 4.95
C ASP A 639 42.45 19.88 4.69
N VAL A 640 43.65 20.36 4.37
CA VAL A 640 44.80 19.51 4.03
C VAL A 640 45.75 19.42 5.23
N PRO A 641 45.90 18.22 5.84
CA PRO A 641 46.87 18.03 6.92
C PRO A 641 48.31 18.02 6.40
N ALA A 642 49.29 18.17 7.30
CA ALA A 642 50.70 17.99 6.99
C ALA A 642 51.06 16.48 7.07
N LEU A 643 51.24 15.83 5.91
CA LEU A 643 51.50 14.38 5.80
C LEU A 643 52.98 14.02 5.93
N ASN A 644 53.86 15.03 5.97
CA ASN A 644 55.32 14.90 6.10
C ASN A 644 55.98 14.07 4.99
N SER A 645 55.32 13.89 3.84
CA SER A 645 55.85 13.17 2.68
C SER A 645 55.09 13.54 1.41
N TRP A 646 55.82 13.86 0.35
CA TRP A 646 55.26 14.11 -0.98
C TRP A 646 54.92 12.82 -1.75
N ASP A 647 55.38 11.68 -1.24
CA ASP A 647 55.15 10.35 -1.83
C ASP A 647 54.01 9.59 -1.14
N ASN A 648 53.53 10.09 0.02
CA ASN A 648 52.41 9.50 0.74
C ASN A 648 51.12 10.18 0.31
N TRP A 649 50.30 9.46 -0.45
CA TRP A 649 49.01 9.94 -0.93
C TRP A 649 47.88 9.45 -0.04
N VAL A 650 46.93 10.34 0.24
CA VAL A 650 45.72 10.05 1.02
C VAL A 650 44.50 10.67 0.33
N ASP A 651 43.35 10.06 0.56
CA ASP A 651 42.05 10.62 0.15
C ASP A 651 41.52 11.44 1.32
N ILE A 652 41.23 12.72 1.11
CA ILE A 652 40.59 13.61 2.09
C ILE A 652 39.19 13.97 1.59
N MET A 653 38.19 13.85 2.46
CA MET A 653 36.82 14.22 2.16
C MET A 653 36.47 15.57 2.79
N ALA A 654 35.53 16.29 2.19
CA ALA A 654 34.91 17.46 2.78
C ALA A 654 33.46 17.60 2.32
N ASN A 655 32.65 18.30 3.10
CA ASN A 655 31.28 18.59 2.72
C ASN A 655 31.23 19.71 1.66
N ILE A 656 30.27 19.59 0.75
CA ILE A 656 29.95 20.61 -0.26
C ILE A 656 28.54 21.15 0.03
N ASP A 657 28.35 22.44 -0.20
CA ASP A 657 27.05 23.09 -0.23
C ASP A 657 26.30 22.60 -1.46
N ASP A 658 25.41 21.67 -1.17
CA ASP A 658 24.64 20.93 -2.14
C ASP A 658 23.58 21.82 -2.81
N THR A 659 23.24 22.97 -2.24
CA THR A 659 22.35 23.97 -2.87
C THR A 659 23.05 24.80 -3.94
N LEU A 660 24.39 24.93 -3.85
CA LEU A 660 25.21 25.64 -4.82
C LEU A 660 25.70 24.71 -5.93
N ALA A 661 26.14 23.50 -5.60
CA ALA A 661 26.70 22.53 -6.55
C ALA A 661 25.61 21.71 -7.25
N THR A 662 24.85 22.36 -8.13
CA THR A 662 23.81 21.74 -8.99
C THR A 662 23.91 22.25 -10.43
N GLY A 663 23.56 21.43 -11.42
CA GLY A 663 23.69 21.79 -12.83
C GLY A 663 25.14 21.84 -13.30
N VAL A 664 25.43 22.66 -14.31
CA VAL A 664 26.76 22.72 -14.95
C VAL A 664 27.50 23.96 -14.49
N HIS A 665 28.71 23.79 -13.95
CA HIS A 665 29.55 24.86 -13.43
C HIS A 665 31.00 24.74 -13.92
N ASP A 666 31.67 25.89 -14.00
CA ASP A 666 33.13 25.92 -14.04
C ASP A 666 33.66 25.81 -12.60
N VAL A 667 34.48 24.80 -12.30
CA VAL A 667 34.98 24.54 -10.94
C VAL A 667 36.42 25.03 -10.80
N TYR A 668 36.64 25.89 -9.81
CA TYR A 668 37.95 26.38 -9.41
C TYR A 668 38.36 25.70 -8.11
N LEU A 669 39.46 24.96 -8.12
CA LEU A 669 40.15 24.51 -6.91
C LEU A 669 41.24 25.53 -6.57
N VAL A 670 41.05 26.29 -5.49
CA VAL A 670 41.97 27.34 -5.04
C VAL A 670 42.73 26.86 -3.82
N PHE A 671 44.06 26.83 -3.92
CA PHE A 671 44.95 26.26 -2.91
C PHE A 671 45.48 27.35 -1.98
N HIS A 672 45.27 27.18 -0.68
CA HIS A 672 45.71 28.09 0.36
C HIS A 672 46.72 27.39 1.27
N GLY A 673 47.91 27.96 1.45
CA GLY A 673 48.84 27.44 2.44
C GLY A 673 48.48 27.85 3.86
N LYS A 674 48.89 27.03 4.82
CA LYS A 674 48.74 27.36 6.24
C LYS A 674 49.48 28.67 6.55
N ASP A 675 48.74 29.65 7.07
CA ASP A 675 49.24 31.02 7.33
C ASP A 675 49.80 31.75 6.09
N GLY A 676 49.39 31.33 4.89
CA GLY A 676 49.80 31.91 3.62
C GLY A 676 51.12 31.38 3.04
N SER A 677 51.62 30.24 3.53
CA SER A 677 52.81 29.59 2.99
C SER A 677 52.62 28.99 1.58
N ASP A 678 53.70 28.79 0.83
CA ASP A 678 53.66 28.02 -0.42
C ASP A 678 53.67 26.51 -0.13
N TYR A 679 53.25 25.71 -1.11
CA TYR A 679 53.24 24.24 -1.10
C TYR A 679 52.23 23.59 -0.12
N PRO A 680 50.93 23.93 -0.20
CA PRO A 680 49.90 23.29 0.64
C PRO A 680 49.71 21.81 0.33
N SER A 681 49.75 21.40 -0.95
CA SER A 681 49.56 20.02 -1.39
C SER A 681 49.92 19.81 -2.86
N ASN A 682 50.07 18.54 -3.25
CA ASN A 682 49.92 18.05 -4.62
C ASN A 682 48.51 17.47 -4.80
N LEU A 683 47.96 17.52 -6.01
CA LEU A 683 46.64 16.96 -6.34
C LEU A 683 46.77 15.92 -7.45
N GLY A 684 46.31 14.69 -7.18
CA GLY A 684 46.27 13.59 -8.15
C GLY A 684 44.94 13.57 -8.89
N TRP A 685 43.85 13.37 -8.16
CA TRP A 685 42.49 13.38 -8.67
C TRP A 685 41.52 13.88 -7.60
N PHE A 686 40.30 14.22 -8.02
CA PHE A 686 39.19 14.53 -7.12
C PHE A 686 37.87 13.99 -7.70
N THR A 687 36.86 13.87 -6.86
CA THR A 687 35.52 13.43 -7.25
C THR A 687 34.50 14.00 -6.27
N PHE A 688 33.29 14.31 -6.74
CA PHE A 688 32.19 14.68 -5.88
C PHE A 688 31.34 13.45 -5.53
N THR A 689 30.55 13.57 -4.47
CA THR A 689 29.61 12.51 -4.06
C THR A 689 28.23 13.10 -3.76
N THR A 690 27.20 12.32 -4.06
CA THR A 690 25.81 12.60 -3.69
C THR A 690 25.43 12.06 -2.32
N VAL A 691 26.31 11.28 -1.66
CA VAL A 691 26.03 10.63 -0.38
C VAL A 691 25.88 11.69 0.72
N LYS A 692 24.61 12.00 1.05
CA LYS A 692 24.22 12.88 2.14
C LYS A 692 24.20 12.10 3.45
N GLY A 693 24.79 12.65 4.50
CA GLY A 693 24.54 12.18 5.87
C GLY A 693 23.37 12.95 6.49
N LYS A 694 22.79 12.36 7.53
CA LYS A 694 21.87 13.09 8.42
C LYS A 694 22.70 14.05 9.26
N SER A 695 22.33 15.34 9.29
CA SER A 695 22.94 16.29 10.23
C SER A 695 22.68 15.80 11.65
N ARG A 696 23.74 15.61 12.43
CA ARG A 696 23.68 15.01 13.75
C ARG A 696 24.43 15.88 14.74
N ASP A 697 23.82 16.09 15.90
CA ASP A 697 24.49 16.76 17.01
C ASP A 697 25.53 15.81 17.63
N ALA A 698 26.80 16.20 17.63
CA ALA A 698 27.88 15.41 18.23
C ALA A 698 27.65 15.12 19.73
N PHE A 699 26.91 15.98 20.42
CA PHE A 699 26.63 15.87 21.86
C PHE A 699 25.37 15.05 22.18
N GLY A 700 24.61 14.65 21.15
CA GLY A 700 23.42 13.80 21.30
C GLY A 700 23.76 12.31 21.43
N LYS A 701 22.71 11.47 21.55
CA LYS A 701 22.83 10.01 21.40
C LYS A 701 22.95 9.66 19.93
N LEU A 702 24.06 9.07 19.52
CA LEU A 702 24.30 8.60 18.16
C LEU A 702 24.27 7.07 18.16
N GLU A 703 23.25 6.49 17.55
CA GLU A 703 23.17 5.03 17.38
C GLU A 703 24.21 4.57 16.36
N ALA A 704 24.92 3.48 16.65
CA ALA A 704 26.05 3.03 15.86
C ALA A 704 25.61 2.32 14.57
N GLU A 705 24.46 1.67 14.60
CA GLU A 705 23.78 1.11 13.43
C GLU A 705 23.31 2.19 12.45
N ASP A 706 23.26 3.44 12.88
CA ASP A 706 22.86 4.60 12.07
C ASP A 706 24.05 5.17 11.27
N PHE A 707 24.99 4.34 10.84
CA PHE A 707 26.15 4.77 10.06
C PHE A 707 25.74 5.23 8.64
N THR A 708 26.53 6.14 8.05
CA THR A 708 26.35 6.58 6.64
C THR A 708 27.01 5.60 5.67
N GLY A 709 28.13 5.01 6.03
CA GLY A 709 28.80 3.95 5.25
C GLY A 709 29.78 3.18 6.13
N GLY A 710 30.15 1.96 5.74
CA GLY A 710 31.04 1.14 6.56
C GLY A 710 31.25 -0.26 6.00
N THR A 711 32.16 -1.02 6.62
CA THR A 711 32.43 -2.41 6.24
C THR A 711 32.92 -3.25 7.43
N GLY A 712 32.87 -4.57 7.27
CA GLY A 712 33.43 -5.56 8.19
C GLY A 712 32.61 -5.82 9.46
N PHE A 713 31.32 -5.49 9.42
CA PHE A 713 30.35 -5.77 10.48
C PHE A 713 28.94 -5.98 9.88
N GLY A 714 28.05 -6.59 10.67
CA GLY A 714 26.61 -6.62 10.43
C GLY A 714 25.85 -5.85 11.51
N THR A 715 24.54 -6.03 11.56
CA THR A 715 23.67 -5.53 12.63
C THR A 715 22.91 -6.70 13.27
N GLU A 716 22.72 -6.65 14.58
CA GLU A 716 21.93 -7.65 15.32
C GLU A 716 20.95 -6.95 16.27
N ASN A 717 19.88 -7.68 16.63
CA ASN A 717 18.93 -7.27 17.65
C ASN A 717 19.10 -8.14 18.90
N GLY A 718 19.18 -7.52 20.08
CA GLY A 718 19.37 -8.25 21.33
C GLY A 718 19.39 -7.31 22.54
N GLY A 719 18.92 -7.80 23.70
CA GLY A 719 18.90 -6.98 24.92
C GLY A 719 18.01 -5.73 24.85
N GLY A 720 17.05 -5.67 23.91
CA GLY A 720 16.15 -4.53 23.72
C GLY A 720 16.68 -3.41 22.83
N GLN A 721 17.73 -3.67 22.04
CA GLN A 721 18.40 -2.68 21.19
C GLN A 721 18.94 -3.31 19.90
N THR A 722 19.17 -2.48 18.88
CA THR A 722 19.88 -2.81 17.64
C THR A 722 21.30 -2.28 17.74
N TYR A 723 22.30 -2.99 17.22
CA TYR A 723 23.70 -2.59 17.34
C TYR A 723 24.56 -3.15 16.21
N LEU A 724 25.74 -2.56 16.01
CA LEU A 724 26.78 -3.12 15.14
C LEU A 724 27.32 -4.41 15.76
N ALA A 725 27.33 -5.49 14.98
CA ALA A 725 27.70 -6.83 15.44
C ALA A 725 28.66 -7.54 14.48
N GLY A 726 29.28 -8.62 14.95
CA GLY A 726 30.20 -9.42 14.13
C GLY A 726 31.48 -8.68 13.73
N ILE A 727 31.85 -7.62 14.47
CA ILE A 727 33.03 -6.79 14.18
C ILE A 727 34.30 -7.63 14.37
N ASN A 728 34.94 -8.00 13.26
CA ASN A 728 36.17 -8.80 13.26
C ASN A 728 37.34 -8.01 12.69
N ALA A 729 38.43 -7.87 13.45
CA ALA A 729 39.61 -7.11 13.07
C ALA A 729 40.27 -7.59 11.77
N ALA A 730 40.11 -8.86 11.40
CA ALA A 730 40.65 -9.41 10.15
C ALA A 730 40.08 -8.71 8.89
N ASN A 731 38.90 -8.08 9.02
CA ASN A 731 38.20 -7.40 7.93
C ASN A 731 38.48 -5.90 7.86
N ALA A 732 39.42 -5.38 8.68
CA ALA A 732 39.69 -3.95 8.86
C ALA A 732 38.40 -3.08 8.99
N PRO A 733 37.49 -3.42 9.94
CA PRO A 733 36.16 -2.84 9.97
C PRO A 733 36.16 -1.36 10.36
N TYR A 734 35.27 -0.59 9.74
CA TYR A 734 35.07 0.83 10.06
C TYR A 734 33.62 1.27 9.80
N ALA A 735 33.13 2.21 10.60
CA ALA A 735 31.85 2.90 10.40
C ALA A 735 32.10 4.40 10.17
N MET A 736 31.43 4.99 9.19
CA MET A 736 31.51 6.39 8.78
C MET A 736 30.19 7.09 9.05
N TYR A 737 30.24 8.28 9.63
CA TYR A 737 29.07 9.12 9.95
C TYR A 737 29.29 10.50 9.36
N ASN A 738 28.49 10.85 8.36
CA ASN A 738 28.57 12.16 7.70
C ASN A 738 27.78 13.23 8.49
N TYR A 739 28.20 14.49 8.39
CA TYR A 739 27.53 15.67 8.99
C TYR A 739 27.37 15.62 10.52
N ILE A 740 28.40 15.15 11.23
CA ILE A 740 28.46 15.31 12.68
C ILE A 740 28.84 16.77 12.99
N ASP A 741 27.94 17.51 13.63
CA ASP A 741 28.12 18.90 14.01
C ASP A 741 28.67 19.00 15.44
N PHE A 742 29.93 19.37 15.57
CA PHE A 742 30.62 19.62 16.83
C PHE A 742 30.37 21.03 17.38
N GLY A 743 29.60 21.87 16.68
CA GLY A 743 29.35 23.25 17.04
C GLY A 743 30.63 24.10 17.10
N THR A 744 30.62 25.16 17.90
CA THR A 744 31.77 26.10 17.99
C THR A 744 32.78 25.75 19.07
N THR A 745 32.54 24.68 19.84
CA THR A 745 33.34 24.34 21.02
C THR A 745 33.73 22.86 20.94
N SER A 746 35.04 22.59 21.00
CA SER A 746 35.51 21.21 20.93
C SER A 746 35.03 20.38 22.12
N PRO A 747 34.58 19.14 21.90
CA PRO A 747 34.30 18.20 22.98
C PRO A 747 35.58 17.84 23.71
N THR A 748 35.42 17.38 24.95
CA THR A 748 36.54 16.94 25.80
C THR A 748 36.67 15.43 25.88
N GLN A 749 35.61 14.69 25.55
CA GLN A 749 35.56 13.23 25.60
C GLN A 749 34.78 12.64 24.43
N PHE A 750 35.11 11.40 24.11
CA PHE A 750 34.35 10.51 23.26
C PHE A 750 33.93 9.32 24.12
N THR A 751 32.66 8.97 24.08
CA THR A 751 32.05 7.95 24.93
C THR A 751 31.27 6.97 24.07
N VAL A 752 31.41 5.68 24.36
CA VAL A 752 30.80 4.59 23.59
C VAL A 752 30.19 3.56 24.51
N ASN A 753 29.10 2.95 24.08
CA ASN A 753 28.48 1.79 24.70
C ASN A 753 28.77 0.55 23.85
N ALA A 754 29.52 -0.41 24.40
CA ALA A 754 29.96 -1.59 23.67
C ALA A 754 29.89 -2.87 24.54
N ALA A 755 29.76 -4.02 23.90
CA ALA A 755 29.70 -5.34 24.56
C ALA A 755 30.72 -6.30 23.92
N SER A 756 31.39 -7.13 24.73
CA SER A 756 32.37 -8.09 24.22
C SER A 756 32.42 -9.34 25.09
N ASP A 757 32.38 -10.51 24.46
CA ASP A 757 32.68 -11.78 25.11
C ASP A 757 34.18 -12.17 25.01
N THR A 758 34.98 -11.35 24.32
CA THR A 758 36.43 -11.53 24.17
C THR A 758 37.18 -10.53 25.04
N SER A 759 38.46 -10.26 24.73
CA SER A 759 39.22 -9.20 25.39
C SER A 759 38.79 -7.79 24.97
N GLY A 760 37.94 -7.65 23.96
CA GLY A 760 37.62 -6.37 23.36
C GLY A 760 38.71 -5.88 22.39
N GLY A 761 38.80 -4.56 22.20
CA GLY A 761 39.75 -3.92 21.30
C GLY A 761 39.72 -2.39 21.45
N SER A 762 40.09 -1.67 20.38
CA SER A 762 40.11 -0.21 20.39
C SER A 762 39.29 0.40 19.26
N ILE A 763 38.66 1.54 19.53
CA ILE A 763 37.92 2.34 18.56
C ILE A 763 38.73 3.61 18.30
N GLU A 764 39.29 3.73 17.10
CA GLU A 764 40.03 4.91 16.68
C GLU A 764 39.10 5.88 15.93
N VAL A 765 38.87 7.05 16.50
CA VAL A 765 38.00 8.08 15.93
C VAL A 765 38.83 9.00 15.04
N ARG A 766 38.49 9.08 13.76
CA ARG A 766 39.15 9.93 12.76
C ARG A 766 38.19 10.91 12.12
N LEU A 767 38.70 12.06 11.72
CA LEU A 767 37.93 13.05 10.97
C LEU A 767 38.25 12.98 9.48
N ASP A 768 37.22 13.16 8.66
CA ASP A 768 37.24 13.51 7.24
C ASP A 768 37.90 12.49 6.29
N SER A 769 38.51 11.42 6.83
CA SER A 769 39.04 10.28 6.09
C SER A 769 39.41 9.12 7.03
N MET A 770 39.41 7.89 6.52
CA MET A 770 39.99 6.72 7.21
C MET A 770 41.47 6.90 7.56
N ASN A 771 42.18 7.79 6.88
CA ASN A 771 43.57 8.14 7.17
C ASN A 771 43.72 9.56 7.75
N GLY A 772 42.61 10.25 8.03
CA GLY A 772 42.58 11.60 8.57
C GLY A 772 43.05 11.67 10.02
N PRO A 773 43.09 12.87 10.64
CA PRO A 773 43.61 13.05 11.99
C PRO A 773 42.80 12.24 13.01
N ILE A 774 43.51 11.58 13.93
CA ILE A 774 42.89 10.90 15.08
C ILE A 774 42.47 11.97 16.10
N VAL A 775 41.20 11.93 16.49
CA VAL A 775 40.62 12.82 17.52
C VAL A 775 40.52 12.13 18.87
N ALA A 776 40.20 10.84 18.90
CA ALA A 776 40.13 10.02 20.11
C ALA A 776 40.50 8.55 19.82
N THR A 777 40.91 7.81 20.85
CA THR A 777 41.09 6.35 20.78
C THR A 777 40.54 5.74 22.05
N ASP A 778 39.37 5.12 21.95
CA ASP A 778 38.72 4.43 23.06
C ASP A 778 39.16 2.98 23.16
N GLN A 779 39.24 2.45 24.39
CA GLN A 779 39.50 1.04 24.65
C GLN A 779 38.19 0.42 25.14
N ALA A 780 37.57 -0.40 24.29
CA ALA A 780 36.36 -1.14 24.62
C ALA A 780 36.77 -2.53 25.15
N PRO A 781 36.67 -2.78 26.47
CA PRO A 781 37.16 -4.01 27.08
C PRO A 781 36.19 -5.18 26.92
N GLY A 782 36.65 -6.39 27.27
CA GLY A 782 35.79 -7.54 27.50
C GLY A 782 34.75 -7.26 28.60
N THR A 783 33.46 -7.43 28.28
CA THR A 783 32.34 -7.23 29.21
C THR A 783 31.70 -8.53 29.69
N GLY A 784 32.19 -9.68 29.20
CA GLY A 784 31.74 -11.02 29.59
C GLY A 784 30.46 -11.47 28.89
N GLY A 785 30.18 -10.93 27.69
CA GLY A 785 29.11 -11.39 26.82
C GLY A 785 28.81 -10.42 25.68
N TRP A 786 28.37 -10.93 24.53
CA TRP A 786 28.07 -10.14 23.32
C TRP A 786 26.91 -9.16 23.46
N GLN A 787 26.10 -9.28 24.51
CA GLN A 787 24.96 -8.40 24.81
C GLN A 787 25.09 -7.73 26.18
N ASN A 788 26.24 -7.90 26.86
CA ASN A 788 26.52 -7.25 28.13
C ASN A 788 27.14 -5.87 27.89
N PHE A 789 26.31 -4.90 27.51
CA PHE A 789 26.76 -3.57 27.13
C PHE A 789 27.30 -2.76 28.33
N ALA A 790 28.46 -2.13 28.14
CA ALA A 790 29.10 -1.26 29.10
C ALA A 790 29.65 0.01 28.42
N VAL A 791 29.68 1.10 29.19
CA VAL A 791 30.16 2.39 28.72
C VAL A 791 31.67 2.54 28.97
N SER A 792 32.43 2.88 27.94
CA SER A 792 33.83 3.31 27.99
C SER A 792 33.97 4.73 27.45
N SER A 793 35.07 5.42 27.79
CA SER A 793 35.32 6.78 27.33
C SER A 793 36.81 7.08 27.18
N ALA A 794 37.14 7.94 26.21
CA ALA A 794 38.47 8.42 25.93
C ALA A 794 38.52 9.95 25.79
N PRO A 795 39.66 10.59 26.13
CA PRO A 795 39.83 12.02 25.92
C PRO A 795 39.88 12.36 24.42
N VAL A 796 39.27 13.47 24.05
CA VAL A 796 39.47 14.09 22.74
C VAL A 796 40.78 14.87 22.79
N THR A 797 41.76 14.42 22.02
CA THR A 797 43.16 14.90 22.08
C THR A 797 43.52 15.90 20.99
N THR A 798 42.76 15.89 19.89
CA THR A 798 42.85 16.87 18.81
C THR A 798 41.59 17.75 18.85
N PRO A 799 41.70 19.08 18.99
CA PRO A 799 40.53 19.96 18.97
C PRO A 799 39.73 19.83 17.66
N VAL A 800 38.41 19.79 17.75
CA VAL A 800 37.48 19.67 16.61
C VAL A 800 36.28 20.59 16.79
N THR A 801 35.86 21.30 15.75
CA THR A 801 34.71 22.22 15.76
C THR A 801 34.07 22.27 14.38
N GLY A 802 32.78 22.53 14.30
CA GLY A 802 32.04 22.59 13.04
C GLY A 802 31.61 21.21 12.57
N LYS A 803 31.25 21.11 11.29
CA LYS A 803 30.70 19.88 10.71
C LYS A 803 31.81 19.05 10.09
N HIS A 804 31.88 17.79 10.47
CA HIS A 804 32.88 16.84 9.99
C HIS A 804 32.25 15.52 9.55
N ILE A 805 33.02 14.75 8.81
CA ILE A 805 32.77 13.32 8.61
C ILE A 805 33.56 12.57 9.69
N VAL A 806 32.92 11.69 10.44
CA VAL A 806 33.54 10.94 11.54
C VAL A 806 33.67 9.47 11.15
N PHE A 807 34.89 8.93 11.24
CA PHE A 807 35.18 7.52 11.05
C PHE A 807 35.50 6.87 12.40
N LEU A 808 34.84 5.75 12.69
CA LEU A 808 35.18 4.84 13.78
C LEU A 808 35.89 3.63 13.19
N LEU A 809 37.20 3.51 13.39
CA LEU A 809 38.00 2.37 12.95
C LEU A 809 38.14 1.38 14.10
N PHE A 810 37.66 0.16 13.91
CA PHE A 810 37.65 -0.86 14.93
C PHE A 810 38.90 -1.74 14.80
N LYS A 811 39.77 -1.72 15.82
CA LYS A 811 41.09 -2.36 15.80
C LYS A 811 41.27 -3.35 16.93
N GLY A 812 42.03 -4.41 16.67
CA GLY A 812 42.41 -5.42 17.64
C GLY A 812 42.78 -6.74 16.95
N THR A 813 42.42 -7.86 17.55
CA THR A 813 42.67 -9.21 17.00
C THR A 813 41.38 -10.04 17.07
N ASP A 814 41.01 -10.68 15.95
CA ASP A 814 39.79 -11.50 15.83
C ASP A 814 38.50 -10.69 16.11
N TYR A 815 37.42 -11.33 16.60
CA TYR A 815 36.18 -10.68 17.02
C TYR A 815 36.40 -9.73 18.21
N LEU A 816 35.98 -8.46 18.02
CA LEU A 816 36.29 -7.35 18.92
C LEU A 816 35.19 -7.12 19.95
N TYR A 817 34.08 -6.52 19.54
CA TYR A 817 32.96 -6.10 20.37
C TYR A 817 31.77 -5.76 19.47
N ASN A 818 30.58 -5.69 20.05
CA ASN A 818 29.40 -5.08 19.48
C ASN A 818 29.34 -3.62 19.93
N VAL A 819 28.95 -2.70 19.05
CA VAL A 819 28.83 -1.26 19.35
C VAL A 819 27.38 -0.84 19.18
N ASP A 820 26.80 -0.32 20.25
CA ASP A 820 25.39 0.09 20.29
C ASP A 820 25.26 1.59 19.99
N LYS A 821 25.93 2.43 20.77
CA LYS A 821 25.80 3.89 20.64
C LYS A 821 27.00 4.64 21.12
N PHE A 822 27.16 5.88 20.68
CA PHE A 822 28.25 6.77 21.07
C PHE A 822 27.82 8.23 21.19
N THR A 823 28.64 9.04 21.85
CA THR A 823 28.46 10.50 21.97
C THR A 823 29.81 11.18 22.18
N PHE A 824 29.91 12.45 21.81
CA PHE A 824 31.00 13.34 22.23
C PHE A 824 30.60 14.24 23.42
N GLY A 825 29.39 14.04 23.95
CA GLY A 825 28.82 14.76 25.09
C GLY A 825 28.77 13.93 26.38
N ASP A 826 27.78 14.22 27.22
CA ASP A 826 27.56 13.53 28.48
C ASP A 826 26.92 12.14 28.23
N PRO A 827 27.49 11.02 28.73
CA PRO A 827 26.91 9.68 28.56
C PRO A 827 25.49 9.52 29.12
N ALA A 828 24.98 10.45 29.93
CA ALA A 828 23.58 10.45 30.36
C ALA A 828 22.58 10.42 29.19
N VAL A 829 22.98 10.88 27.98
CA VAL A 829 22.14 10.81 26.78
C VAL A 829 21.81 9.37 26.35
N PHE A 830 22.60 8.38 26.77
CA PHE A 830 22.37 6.97 26.46
C PHE A 830 21.16 6.37 27.18
N THR A 831 20.78 6.94 28.32
CA THR A 831 19.69 6.48 29.19
C THR A 831 18.60 7.52 29.37
N ALA A 832 18.78 8.71 28.81
CA ALA A 832 17.74 9.73 28.76
C ALA A 832 16.50 9.15 28.06
N PRO A 833 15.28 9.40 28.59
CA PRO A 833 14.06 8.98 27.93
C PRO A 833 14.05 9.52 26.50
N GLU A 834 13.84 8.64 25.53
CA GLU A 834 13.69 9.09 24.15
C GLU A 834 12.46 10.00 24.07
N ILE A 835 12.64 11.17 23.45
CA ILE A 835 11.53 12.04 23.10
C ILE A 835 11.01 11.47 21.78
N PRO A 836 9.75 10.98 21.71
CA PRO A 836 9.17 10.55 20.45
C PRO A 836 9.36 11.66 19.43
N PRO A 837 9.83 11.38 18.20
CA PRO A 837 9.81 12.37 17.15
C PRO A 837 8.39 12.91 17.06
N VAL A 838 8.25 14.20 17.32
CA VAL A 838 6.99 14.91 17.07
C VAL A 838 6.79 14.79 15.56
N THR A 839 5.73 14.11 15.11
CA THR A 839 5.28 14.18 13.72
C THR A 839 5.27 15.65 13.35
N ALA A 840 6.12 16.05 12.40
CA ALA A 840 6.41 17.46 12.13
C ALA A 840 5.07 18.20 11.97
N PRO A 841 4.66 19.02 12.97
CA PRO A 841 3.33 19.57 12.96
C PRO A 841 3.26 20.52 11.79
N ASP A 842 2.33 20.28 10.87
CA ASP A 842 2.12 21.20 9.78
C ASP A 842 1.02 22.22 10.14
N SER A 843 0.80 23.16 9.24
CA SER A 843 -0.22 24.20 9.39
C SER A 843 -1.45 23.93 8.52
N VAL A 844 -1.56 22.72 8.00
CA VAL A 844 -2.62 22.27 7.09
C VAL A 844 -3.68 21.57 7.94
N PRO A 845 -4.91 22.11 8.01
CA PRO A 845 -5.97 21.41 8.71
C PRO A 845 -6.28 20.05 8.07
N PRO A 846 -6.66 19.04 8.88
CA PRO A 846 -6.95 17.72 8.37
C PRO A 846 -8.18 17.74 7.45
N GLY A 847 -8.26 16.75 6.58
CA GLY A 847 -9.44 16.49 5.76
C GLY A 847 -10.71 16.24 6.58
N GLU A 848 -11.87 16.31 5.91
CA GLU A 848 -13.14 15.92 6.54
C GLU A 848 -13.22 14.40 6.73
N VAL A 849 -14.14 13.98 7.61
CA VAL A 849 -14.60 12.58 7.58
C VAL A 849 -15.51 12.36 6.36
N GLU A 850 -15.62 11.11 5.93
CA GLU A 850 -16.41 10.72 4.76
C GLU A 850 -17.42 9.61 5.11
N ASN A 851 -18.29 9.27 4.15
CA ASN A 851 -19.19 8.11 4.19
C ASN A 851 -19.95 7.90 5.51
N VAL A 852 -20.50 8.98 6.08
CA VAL A 852 -21.13 8.91 7.40
C VAL A 852 -22.43 8.08 7.37
N GLN A 853 -22.35 6.89 7.96
CA GLN A 853 -23.46 5.97 8.17
C GLN A 853 -24.21 6.32 9.45
N VAL A 854 -25.54 6.33 9.37
CA VAL A 854 -26.41 6.61 10.51
C VAL A 854 -27.33 5.42 10.79
N ILE A 855 -27.24 4.89 12.01
CA ILE A 855 -28.15 3.88 12.55
C ILE A 855 -28.94 4.51 13.69
N ARG A 856 -30.25 4.62 13.51
CA ARG A 856 -31.18 5.10 14.54
C ARG A 856 -31.95 3.94 15.13
N ASP A 857 -31.90 3.78 16.44
CA ASP A 857 -32.64 2.73 17.15
C ASP A 857 -33.32 3.30 18.40
N ASN A 858 -34.65 3.42 18.35
CA ASN A 858 -35.49 3.86 19.48
C ASN A 858 -35.00 5.14 20.18
N GLY A 859 -34.45 6.10 19.42
CA GLY A 859 -33.94 7.38 19.93
C GLY A 859 -32.43 7.41 20.19
N SER A 860 -31.74 6.27 20.15
CA SER A 860 -30.28 6.20 20.08
C SER A 860 -29.80 6.40 18.65
N ILE A 861 -28.66 7.05 18.48
CA ILE A 861 -28.05 7.30 17.17
C ILE A 861 -26.61 6.76 17.21
N GLN A 862 -26.35 5.69 16.48
CA GLN A 862 -25.01 5.19 16.23
C GLN A 862 -24.52 5.77 14.90
N LEU A 863 -23.35 6.40 14.93
CA LEU A 863 -22.64 6.87 13.75
C LEU A 863 -21.47 5.95 13.45
N TYR A 864 -21.19 5.76 12.17
CA TYR A 864 -19.89 5.31 11.65
C TYR A 864 -19.47 6.26 10.54
N TRP A 865 -18.16 6.43 10.36
CA TRP A 865 -17.62 7.30 9.31
C TRP A 865 -16.26 6.79 8.87
N ASP A 866 -15.74 7.43 7.83
CA ASP A 866 -14.45 7.17 7.25
C ASP A 866 -13.49 8.33 7.54
N GLY A 867 -12.21 8.04 7.80
CA GLY A 867 -11.21 9.06 8.07
C GLY A 867 -11.31 9.73 9.46
N PRO A 868 -10.69 10.91 9.65
CA PRO A 868 -9.95 11.69 8.66
C PRO A 868 -8.68 10.97 8.19
N TYR A 869 -8.36 11.13 6.90
CA TYR A 869 -7.20 10.53 6.26
C TYR A 869 -6.00 11.48 6.28
N ASP A 870 -5.53 11.78 7.48
CA ASP A 870 -4.36 12.63 7.70
C ASP A 870 -3.43 11.93 8.69
N ILE A 871 -2.12 11.94 8.41
CA ILE A 871 -1.12 11.24 9.23
C ILE A 871 -1.10 11.82 10.65
N ASP A 872 -1.20 13.15 10.79
CA ASP A 872 -1.11 13.83 12.09
C ASP A 872 -2.48 14.11 12.75
N ALA A 873 -3.60 13.73 12.11
CA ALA A 873 -4.93 13.81 12.71
C ALA A 873 -4.98 13.07 14.05
N GLN A 874 -5.58 13.70 15.06
CA GLN A 874 -5.65 13.15 16.42
C GLN A 874 -7.06 12.71 16.80
N LYS A 875 -8.08 13.47 16.39
CA LYS A 875 -9.45 13.27 16.91
C LYS A 875 -10.54 13.82 16.01
N VAL A 876 -11.73 13.26 16.16
CA VAL A 876 -12.99 13.72 15.58
C VAL A 876 -13.89 14.25 16.69
N VAL A 877 -14.48 15.43 16.49
CA VAL A 877 -15.37 16.10 17.43
C VAL A 877 -16.79 16.10 16.88
N LEU A 878 -17.73 15.55 17.65
CA LEU A 878 -19.15 15.47 17.32
C LEU A 878 -19.94 16.48 18.16
N LYS A 879 -20.74 17.32 17.49
CA LYS A 879 -21.55 18.39 18.10
C LYS A 879 -23.01 18.24 17.67
N PRO A 880 -23.87 17.58 18.48
CA PRO A 880 -25.28 17.48 18.14
C PRO A 880 -26.00 18.81 18.37
N VAL A 881 -26.81 19.22 17.40
CA VAL A 881 -27.54 20.49 17.38
C VAL A 881 -28.99 20.27 16.97
N ARG A 882 -29.92 20.95 17.64
CA ARG A 882 -31.36 20.93 17.36
C ARG A 882 -31.82 22.35 17.05
N ASN A 883 -32.36 22.58 15.85
CA ASN A 883 -32.75 23.92 15.38
C ASN A 883 -31.61 24.96 15.52
N GLY A 884 -30.36 24.54 15.30
CA GLY A 884 -29.17 25.39 15.43
C GLY A 884 -28.72 25.69 16.87
N GLN A 885 -29.34 25.06 17.89
CA GLN A 885 -28.91 25.17 19.29
C GLN A 885 -28.26 23.85 19.77
N PRO A 886 -27.31 23.87 20.71
CA PRO A 886 -26.71 22.65 21.27
C PRO A 886 -27.77 21.68 21.80
N ALA A 887 -27.65 20.40 21.46
CA ALA A 887 -28.58 19.36 21.88
C ALA A 887 -27.79 18.15 22.41
N GLY A 888 -27.42 18.16 23.68
CA GLY A 888 -26.58 17.12 24.29
C GLY A 888 -25.10 17.52 24.37
N ASP A 889 -24.28 16.56 24.80
CA ASP A 889 -22.85 16.77 25.03
C ASP A 889 -22.03 16.75 23.73
N VAL A 890 -20.87 17.42 23.75
CA VAL A 890 -19.87 17.32 22.69
C VAL A 890 -19.03 16.08 22.94
N LEU A 891 -18.92 15.20 21.94
CA LEU A 891 -18.07 14.01 22.03
C LEU A 891 -16.77 14.25 21.29
N THR A 892 -15.66 13.77 21.86
CA THR A 892 -14.33 13.77 21.24
C THR A 892 -13.86 12.34 21.12
N ILE A 893 -13.55 11.91 19.90
CA ILE A 893 -13.28 10.53 19.54
C ILE A 893 -11.86 10.47 18.94
N GLY A 894 -10.99 9.59 19.43
CA GLY A 894 -9.62 9.47 18.91
C GLY A 894 -9.58 8.92 17.47
N LYS A 895 -8.59 9.34 16.67
CA LYS A 895 -8.32 8.75 15.34
C LYS A 895 -8.08 7.25 15.48
N GLY A 896 -8.71 6.42 14.64
CA GLY A 896 -8.71 4.96 14.82
C GLY A 896 -10.05 4.44 15.36
N ILE A 897 -10.86 5.32 15.98
CA ILE A 897 -12.22 5.00 16.46
C ILE A 897 -13.23 5.66 15.52
N GLN A 898 -13.71 4.92 14.53
CA GLN A 898 -14.62 5.42 13.49
C GLN A 898 -16.10 5.22 13.81
N GLY A 899 -16.50 5.43 15.06
CA GLY A 899 -17.90 5.31 15.45
C GLY A 899 -18.20 5.90 16.81
N ALA A 900 -19.45 6.31 17.00
CA ALA A 900 -19.93 6.88 18.26
C ALA A 900 -21.42 6.61 18.48
N LEU A 901 -21.76 6.24 19.71
CA LEU A 901 -23.14 6.13 20.17
C LEU A 901 -23.59 7.42 20.86
N LEU A 902 -24.64 8.03 20.35
CA LEU A 902 -25.27 9.22 20.90
C LEU A 902 -26.61 8.83 21.52
N THR A 903 -26.79 9.12 22.80
CA THR A 903 -28.02 8.84 23.56
C THR A 903 -28.54 10.09 24.25
N GLY A 904 -29.77 10.06 24.76
CA GLY A 904 -30.34 11.18 25.53
C GLY A 904 -30.74 12.42 24.70
N LEU A 905 -30.78 12.31 23.37
CA LEU A 905 -31.05 13.45 22.47
C LEU A 905 -32.55 13.74 22.23
N GLY A 906 -33.45 12.96 22.85
CA GLY A 906 -34.91 13.07 22.69
C GLY A 906 -35.47 12.27 21.50
N GLY A 907 -36.77 11.91 21.56
CA GLY A 907 -37.37 10.93 20.64
C GLY A 907 -37.64 11.42 19.21
N ASP A 908 -37.90 12.71 18.99
CA ASP A 908 -38.03 13.26 17.64
C ASP A 908 -36.66 13.69 17.11
N THR A 909 -36.13 12.96 16.14
CA THR A 909 -34.82 13.22 15.51
C THR A 909 -34.92 14.04 14.23
N SER A 910 -36.12 14.43 13.78
CA SER A 910 -36.34 15.10 12.49
C SER A 910 -35.71 16.49 12.37
N ASN A 911 -35.46 17.16 13.50
CA ASN A 911 -34.84 18.49 13.58
C ASN A 911 -33.44 18.46 14.21
N LEU A 912 -32.83 17.27 14.29
CA LEU A 912 -31.50 17.06 14.87
C LEU A 912 -30.47 16.95 13.73
N ALA A 913 -29.36 17.64 13.90
CA ALA A 913 -28.19 17.53 13.05
C ALA A 913 -26.93 17.33 13.91
N ILE A 914 -25.88 16.77 13.32
CA ILE A 914 -24.63 16.48 14.02
C ILE A 914 -23.50 17.14 13.23
N GLY A 915 -22.88 18.16 13.82
CA GLY A 915 -21.66 18.74 13.29
C GLY A 915 -20.48 17.83 13.58
N ILE A 916 -19.65 17.57 12.58
CA ILE A 916 -18.46 16.72 12.68
C ILE A 916 -17.25 17.51 12.21
N GLN A 917 -16.17 17.49 12.99
CA GLN A 917 -14.91 18.17 12.65
C GLN A 917 -13.72 17.29 13.05
N ALA A 918 -12.68 17.25 12.23
CA ALA A 918 -11.41 16.63 12.57
C ALA A 918 -10.43 17.67 13.16
N VAL A 919 -9.52 17.22 14.02
CA VAL A 919 -8.49 18.04 14.65
C VAL A 919 -7.15 17.30 14.62
N ASP A 920 -6.10 17.98 14.20
CA ASP A 920 -4.72 17.46 14.15
C ASP A 920 -3.91 17.72 15.43
N ALA A 921 -2.64 17.32 15.40
CA ALA A 921 -1.68 17.50 16.49
C ALA A 921 -1.36 18.99 16.77
N SER A 922 -1.38 19.84 15.73
CA SER A 922 -1.23 21.30 15.82
C SER A 922 -2.47 22.01 16.38
N GLY A 923 -3.60 21.32 16.46
CA GLY A 923 -4.89 21.88 16.84
C GLY A 923 -5.61 22.61 15.69
N ASN A 924 -5.16 22.46 14.44
CA ASN A 924 -5.92 22.92 13.30
C ASN A 924 -7.20 22.08 13.17
N VAL A 925 -8.27 22.70 12.68
CA VAL A 925 -9.60 22.10 12.63
C VAL A 925 -10.08 22.05 11.20
N SER A 926 -10.62 20.91 10.76
CA SER A 926 -11.24 20.76 9.45
C SER A 926 -12.39 21.78 9.27
N LYS A 927 -12.80 22.01 8.01
CA LYS A 927 -13.92 22.92 7.70
C LYS A 927 -15.21 22.48 8.40
N GLY A 928 -15.35 21.18 8.61
CA GLY A 928 -16.47 20.53 9.26
C GLY A 928 -17.60 20.19 8.29
N MET A 929 -18.29 19.10 8.58
CA MET A 929 -19.52 18.69 7.89
C MET A 929 -20.69 18.61 8.85
N THR A 930 -21.91 18.60 8.31
CA THR A 930 -23.15 18.47 9.09
C THR A 930 -23.99 17.31 8.57
N VAL A 931 -24.27 16.37 9.45
CA VAL A 931 -25.17 15.24 9.21
C VAL A 931 -26.57 15.64 9.65
N ASN A 932 -27.45 15.98 8.71
CA ASN A 932 -28.85 16.30 9.02
C ASN A 932 -29.70 15.02 9.03
N LEU A 933 -30.24 14.62 10.19
CA LEU A 933 -31.00 13.36 10.30
C LEU A 933 -32.33 13.35 9.52
N ALA A 934 -32.74 14.49 8.97
CA ALA A 934 -33.87 14.64 8.05
C ALA A 934 -33.60 14.08 6.64
N ASP A 935 -32.33 13.89 6.28
CA ASP A 935 -31.87 13.39 4.98
C ASP A 935 -31.74 11.85 4.95
N TYR A 936 -31.93 11.19 6.10
CA TYR A 936 -31.82 9.74 6.29
C TYR A 936 -33.20 9.04 6.31
N PRO A 937 -33.27 7.70 6.18
CA PRO A 937 -34.52 6.96 5.98
C PRO A 937 -35.61 7.30 6.98
N ALA A 938 -36.79 7.70 6.50
CA ALA A 938 -37.88 8.20 7.33
C ALA A 938 -39.22 7.52 7.00
N TYR A 939 -40.16 7.58 7.96
CA TYR A 939 -41.51 7.05 7.79
C TYR A 939 -42.60 8.01 8.26
N THR A 940 -43.82 7.70 7.84
CA THR A 940 -45.06 8.20 8.44
C THR A 940 -45.93 7.00 8.79
N LEU A 941 -46.44 6.97 10.02
CA LEU A 941 -47.43 6.00 10.47
C LEU A 941 -48.70 6.77 10.82
N THR A 942 -49.79 6.53 10.09
CA THR A 942 -51.05 7.27 10.26
C THR A 942 -52.23 6.33 10.47
N ALA A 943 -53.13 6.67 11.39
CA ALA A 943 -54.45 6.05 11.51
C ALA A 943 -55.49 7.04 10.98
N ASP A 944 -56.27 6.63 9.97
CA ASP A 944 -57.29 7.45 9.30
C ASP A 944 -56.78 8.83 8.84
N GLY A 945 -55.55 8.85 8.31
CA GLY A 945 -54.88 10.04 7.81
C GLY A 945 -54.27 10.96 8.87
N LYS A 946 -54.35 10.62 10.17
CA LYS A 946 -53.69 11.36 11.27
C LYS A 946 -52.47 10.60 11.78
N THR A 947 -51.37 11.30 12.04
CA THR A 947 -50.14 10.70 12.60
C THR A 947 -50.42 9.99 13.92
N LEU A 948 -50.06 8.71 14.00
CA LEU A 948 -50.20 7.91 15.20
C LEU A 948 -49.13 8.29 16.21
N GLN A 949 -49.55 8.80 17.37
CA GLN A 949 -48.66 9.13 18.49
C GLN A 949 -48.46 7.90 19.39
N ALA A 950 -47.30 7.79 20.03
CA ALA A 950 -47.06 6.76 21.03
C ALA A 950 -48.08 6.87 22.19
N GLY A 951 -48.66 5.75 22.60
CA GLY A 951 -49.71 5.66 23.61
C GLY A 951 -51.12 6.04 23.14
N ALA A 952 -51.32 6.39 21.85
CA ALA A 952 -52.65 6.73 21.35
C ALA A 952 -53.61 5.53 21.42
N SER A 953 -54.90 5.80 21.68
CA SER A 953 -55.97 4.81 21.53
C SER A 953 -56.71 5.06 20.23
N ILE A 954 -56.79 4.06 19.36
CA ILE A 954 -57.48 4.12 18.07
C ILE A 954 -58.62 3.10 18.02
N GLY A 955 -59.62 3.38 17.20
CA GLY A 955 -60.66 2.43 16.86
C GLY A 955 -60.06 1.27 16.06
N ASP A 956 -60.62 0.07 16.22
CA ASP A 956 -60.22 -1.09 15.42
C ASP A 956 -60.75 -1.04 13.97
N ASP A 957 -61.63 -0.08 13.68
CA ASP A 957 -62.05 0.31 12.34
C ASP A 957 -61.00 1.12 11.58
N ALA A 958 -60.03 1.69 12.30
CA ALA A 958 -59.02 2.57 11.73
C ALA A 958 -58.12 1.82 10.74
N GLN A 959 -57.87 2.46 9.59
CA GLN A 959 -56.93 1.94 8.60
C GLN A 959 -55.54 2.51 8.90
N LEU A 960 -54.63 1.67 9.35
CA LEU A 960 -53.26 2.07 9.63
C LEU A 960 -52.46 2.07 8.33
N GLN A 961 -51.85 3.19 7.98
CA GLN A 961 -50.97 3.30 6.83
C GLN A 961 -49.54 3.51 7.29
N PHE A 962 -48.66 2.57 6.93
CA PHE A 962 -47.22 2.71 7.06
C PHE A 962 -46.65 3.14 5.70
N LYS A 963 -45.99 4.30 5.66
CA LYS A 963 -45.39 4.84 4.44
C LYS A 963 -43.95 5.24 4.69
N VAL A 964 -43.06 4.89 3.77
CA VAL A 964 -41.65 5.29 3.77
C VAL A 964 -41.40 6.42 2.78
N LYS A 965 -40.29 7.14 2.97
CA LYS A 965 -39.85 8.20 2.07
C LYS A 965 -38.40 7.95 1.67
N ASP A 966 -38.15 7.86 0.36
CA ASP A 966 -36.80 7.97 -0.18
C ASP A 966 -36.26 9.37 0.11
N LYS A 967 -35.00 9.45 0.55
CA LYS A 967 -34.33 10.70 0.92
C LYS A 967 -33.00 10.81 0.17
N ALA A 968 -31.86 10.76 0.86
CA ALA A 968 -30.55 10.82 0.23
C ALA A 968 -30.20 9.54 -0.55
N ALA A 969 -30.66 8.37 -0.08
CA ALA A 969 -30.48 7.08 -0.75
C ALA A 969 -31.82 6.35 -0.92
N SER A 970 -31.88 5.44 -1.88
CA SER A 970 -33.06 4.60 -2.14
C SER A 970 -33.25 3.57 -1.04
N ILE A 971 -34.49 3.38 -0.59
CA ILE A 971 -34.83 2.35 0.40
C ILE A 971 -34.57 0.95 -0.19
N GLN A 972 -33.76 0.16 0.52
CA GLN A 972 -33.43 -1.23 0.17
C GLN A 972 -34.44 -2.19 0.81
N SER A 973 -34.80 -1.95 2.07
CA SER A 973 -35.81 -2.74 2.79
C SER A 973 -36.61 -1.87 3.76
N ALA A 974 -37.90 -2.17 3.91
CA ALA A 974 -38.76 -1.52 4.88
C ALA A 974 -39.89 -2.45 5.34
N GLY A 975 -40.15 -2.46 6.63
CA GLY A 975 -41.22 -3.26 7.21
C GLY A 975 -41.71 -2.73 8.55
N ILE A 976 -42.91 -3.15 8.92
CA ILE A 976 -43.50 -2.91 10.25
C ILE A 976 -44.03 -4.23 10.79
N VAL A 977 -43.66 -4.56 12.02
CA VAL A 977 -44.09 -5.77 12.72
C VAL A 977 -45.08 -5.40 13.82
N ILE A 978 -46.29 -5.97 13.76
CA ILE A 978 -47.34 -5.79 14.77
C ILE A 978 -47.82 -7.18 15.20
N ASP A 979 -47.74 -7.48 16.50
CA ASP A 979 -48.13 -8.78 17.09
C ASP A 979 -47.49 -9.99 16.37
N GLY A 980 -46.22 -9.87 15.98
CA GLY A 980 -45.48 -10.91 15.26
C GLY A 980 -45.80 -11.01 13.76
N THR A 981 -46.76 -10.24 13.24
CA THR A 981 -47.07 -10.17 11.81
C THR A 981 -46.24 -9.10 11.12
N THR A 982 -45.50 -9.47 10.08
CA THR A 982 -44.65 -8.55 9.31
C THR A 982 -45.40 -8.01 8.08
N TYR A 983 -45.45 -6.70 7.95
CA TYR A 983 -45.97 -6.00 6.78
C TYR A 983 -44.81 -5.33 6.04
N ALA A 984 -44.26 -6.02 5.04
CA ALA A 984 -43.14 -5.53 4.25
C ALA A 984 -43.59 -4.59 3.12
N ILE A 985 -42.77 -3.61 2.81
CA ILE A 985 -42.90 -2.75 1.63
C ILE A 985 -41.93 -3.26 0.57
N ALA A 986 -42.45 -3.61 -0.61
CA ALA A 986 -41.66 -4.01 -1.76
C ALA A 986 -41.04 -2.78 -2.46
N ALA A 987 -39.90 -2.32 -1.98
CA ALA A 987 -39.11 -1.26 -2.62
C ALA A 987 -38.40 -1.78 -3.90
N PRO A 988 -38.13 -0.93 -4.90
CA PRO A 988 -38.49 0.49 -5.00
C PRO A 988 -39.91 0.76 -5.53
N GLY A 989 -40.69 -0.28 -5.86
CA GLY A 989 -41.97 -0.15 -6.58
C GLY A 989 -43.20 0.25 -5.76
N LYS A 990 -43.19 0.02 -4.44
CA LYS A 990 -44.28 0.40 -3.51
C LYS A 990 -43.65 1.16 -2.34
N GLN A 991 -44.27 2.25 -1.88
CA GLN A 991 -43.77 3.08 -0.77
C GLN A 991 -44.67 3.08 0.47
N SER A 992 -45.79 2.35 0.44
CA SER A 992 -46.70 2.25 1.58
C SER A 992 -47.38 0.89 1.66
N VAL A 993 -47.82 0.52 2.85
CA VAL A 993 -48.68 -0.63 3.11
C VAL A 993 -49.80 -0.20 4.05
N ASP A 994 -51.03 -0.58 3.69
CA ASP A 994 -52.19 -0.40 4.55
C ASP A 994 -52.38 -1.67 5.39
N ILE A 995 -52.69 -1.49 6.67
CA ILE A 995 -52.77 -2.53 7.69
C ILE A 995 -54.15 -2.45 8.33
N ASP A 996 -54.89 -3.55 8.26
CA ASP A 996 -56.21 -3.68 8.89
C ASP A 996 -56.06 -4.21 10.32
N LEU A 997 -56.65 -3.49 11.28
CA LEU A 997 -56.58 -3.82 12.70
C LEU A 997 -57.90 -4.39 13.27
N ALA A 998 -58.90 -4.59 12.41
CA ALA A 998 -60.24 -4.97 12.85
C ALA A 998 -60.25 -6.28 13.64
N GLY A 999 -60.88 -6.23 14.83
CA GLY A 999 -60.90 -7.34 15.78
C GLY A 999 -59.56 -7.65 16.46
N ASN A 1000 -58.48 -6.94 16.12
CA ASN A 1000 -57.18 -7.09 16.76
C ASN A 1000 -57.04 -6.09 17.93
N LEU A 1001 -57.81 -6.32 19.00
CA LEU A 1001 -57.93 -5.40 20.14
C LEU A 1001 -56.75 -5.48 21.13
N GLY A 1002 -56.64 -4.47 21.99
CA GLY A 1002 -55.70 -4.39 23.10
C GLY A 1002 -54.45 -3.58 22.81
N ALA A 1003 -53.48 -3.65 23.73
CA ALA A 1003 -52.19 -2.97 23.58
C ALA A 1003 -51.41 -3.57 22.40
N LYS A 1004 -50.88 -2.70 21.55
CA LYS A 1004 -50.09 -3.01 20.36
C LYS A 1004 -48.71 -2.40 20.46
N SER A 1005 -47.76 -3.12 19.90
CA SER A 1005 -46.40 -2.65 19.66
C SER A 1005 -46.11 -2.81 18.16
N ALA A 1006 -45.83 -1.70 17.49
CA ALA A 1006 -45.36 -1.67 16.12
C ALA A 1006 -43.85 -1.45 16.11
N VAL A 1007 -43.09 -2.44 15.65
CA VAL A 1007 -41.65 -2.30 15.41
C VAL A 1007 -41.43 -2.00 13.94
N ILE A 1008 -40.95 -0.81 13.64
CA ILE A 1008 -40.66 -0.33 12.29
C ILE A 1008 -39.18 -0.50 12.04
N THR A 1009 -38.81 -1.09 10.90
CA THR A 1009 -37.43 -1.27 10.47
C THR A 1009 -37.29 -0.83 9.02
N ILE A 1010 -36.29 0.01 8.74
CA ILE A 1010 -36.01 0.56 7.42
C ILE A 1010 -34.50 0.55 7.21
N ALA A 1011 -34.04 0.13 6.02
CA ALA A 1011 -32.66 0.26 5.57
C ALA A 1011 -32.60 0.84 4.15
N ASP A 1012 -31.62 1.70 3.88
CA ASP A 1012 -31.34 2.20 2.53
C ASP A 1012 -30.08 1.58 1.92
N ALA A 1013 -29.85 1.87 0.64
CA ALA A 1013 -28.71 1.35 -0.12
C ALA A 1013 -27.33 1.89 0.34
N ALA A 1014 -27.31 2.95 1.17
CA ALA A 1014 -26.08 3.48 1.77
C ALA A 1014 -25.81 2.87 3.16
N GLY A 1015 -26.55 1.82 3.54
CA GLY A 1015 -26.40 1.12 4.81
C GLY A 1015 -27.02 1.85 6.00
N ASN A 1016 -27.74 2.95 5.81
CA ASN A 1016 -28.38 3.65 6.93
C ASN A 1016 -29.60 2.87 7.41
N ARG A 1017 -29.82 2.87 8.73
CA ARG A 1017 -30.90 2.09 9.34
C ARG A 1017 -31.76 2.94 10.28
N LEU A 1018 -33.05 2.67 10.28
CA LEU A 1018 -33.99 3.20 11.26
C LEU A 1018 -34.79 2.04 11.86
N GLN A 1019 -34.72 1.90 13.18
CA GLN A 1019 -35.58 1.06 13.98
C GLN A 1019 -36.35 1.93 14.98
N GLN A 1020 -37.67 1.81 15.00
CA GLN A 1020 -38.52 2.56 15.93
C GLN A 1020 -39.70 1.72 16.41
N THR A 1021 -39.89 1.70 17.73
CA THR A 1021 -41.05 1.08 18.37
C THR A 1021 -42.10 2.14 18.65
N VAL A 1022 -43.34 1.89 18.20
CA VAL A 1022 -44.51 2.71 18.51
C VAL A 1022 -45.52 1.85 19.24
N THR A 1023 -45.83 2.21 20.49
CA THR A 1023 -46.89 1.57 21.26
C THR A 1023 -48.20 2.32 21.08
N PHE A 1024 -49.32 1.60 20.97
CA PHE A 1024 -50.66 2.18 20.87
C PHE A 1024 -51.69 1.16 21.37
N ASN A 1025 -52.93 1.59 21.59
CA ASN A 1025 -54.01 0.71 22.00
C ASN A 1025 -55.10 0.66 20.94
N VAL A 1026 -55.57 -0.54 20.60
CA VAL A 1026 -56.69 -0.75 19.68
C VAL A 1026 -57.93 -1.09 20.49
N SER A 1027 -59.00 -0.34 20.29
CA SER A 1027 -60.24 -0.48 21.06
C SER A 1027 -61.46 -0.56 20.15
N ALA A 1028 -62.41 -1.42 20.51
CA ALA A 1028 -63.73 -1.43 19.90
C ALA A 1028 -64.64 -0.40 20.58
N SER A 1029 -65.51 0.22 19.80
CA SER A 1029 -66.58 1.11 20.25
C SER A 1029 -67.84 0.90 19.40
N ILE A 1030 -68.98 1.40 19.86
CA ILE A 1030 -70.20 1.35 19.03
C ILE A 1030 -69.98 2.07 17.69
N HIS A 1031 -69.19 3.15 17.69
CA HIS A 1031 -68.82 3.87 16.47
C HIS A 1031 -67.92 3.04 15.54
N SER A 1032 -66.86 2.41 16.05
CA SER A 1032 -65.96 1.58 15.23
C SER A 1032 -66.70 0.40 14.61
N MET A 1033 -67.57 -0.25 15.39
CA MET A 1033 -68.44 -1.33 14.90
C MET A 1033 -69.38 -0.85 13.78
N GLN A 1034 -69.93 0.36 13.87
CA GLN A 1034 -70.75 0.95 12.78
C GLN A 1034 -69.91 1.15 11.50
N GLN A 1035 -68.69 1.69 11.62
CA GLN A 1035 -67.79 1.86 10.47
C GLN A 1035 -67.42 0.51 9.84
N LEU A 1036 -67.17 -0.52 10.65
CA LEU A 1036 -66.89 -1.88 10.20
C LEU A 1036 -68.08 -2.51 9.47
N LEU A 1037 -69.31 -2.34 9.98
CA LEU A 1037 -70.51 -2.81 9.26
C LEU A 1037 -70.62 -2.18 7.88
N ASP A 1038 -70.41 -0.88 7.77
CA ASP A 1038 -70.42 -0.17 6.48
C ASP A 1038 -69.30 -0.64 5.55
N ARG A 1039 -68.10 -0.88 6.08
CA ARG A 1039 -66.95 -1.42 5.35
C ARG A 1039 -67.24 -2.82 4.81
N TYR A 1040 -67.71 -3.73 5.66
CA TYR A 1040 -68.06 -5.10 5.28
C TYR A 1040 -69.25 -5.16 4.33
N LYS A 1041 -70.21 -4.23 4.45
CA LYS A 1041 -71.29 -4.07 3.48
C LYS A 1041 -70.76 -3.66 2.11
N ARG A 1042 -69.89 -2.65 2.04
CA ARG A 1042 -69.27 -2.20 0.77
C ARG A 1042 -68.43 -3.32 0.12
N ALA A 1043 -67.73 -4.12 0.93
CA ALA A 1043 -66.94 -5.25 0.46
C ALA A 1043 -67.77 -6.51 0.10
N GLY A 1044 -69.10 -6.49 0.32
CA GLY A 1044 -69.96 -7.66 0.10
C GLY A 1044 -69.81 -8.79 1.13
N GLN A 1045 -69.01 -8.57 2.17
CA GLN A 1045 -68.77 -9.47 3.30
C GLN A 1045 -69.93 -9.45 4.30
N LEU A 1046 -70.81 -8.45 4.24
CA LEU A 1046 -72.07 -8.39 4.97
C LEU A 1046 -73.20 -7.97 4.02
N ARG A 1047 -74.30 -8.72 3.97
CA ARG A 1047 -75.36 -8.53 2.96
C ARG A 1047 -76.74 -8.94 3.45
N GLY A 1048 -77.76 -8.67 2.62
CA GLY A 1048 -79.13 -9.16 2.86
C GLY A 1048 -79.80 -8.56 4.10
N PRO A 1049 -80.81 -9.24 4.68
CA PRO A 1049 -81.64 -8.70 5.77
C PRO A 1049 -80.89 -8.51 7.09
N LEU A 1050 -79.67 -9.06 7.21
CA LEU A 1050 -78.83 -8.92 8.40
C LEU A 1050 -78.26 -7.49 8.56
N VAL A 1051 -77.94 -6.80 7.46
CA VAL A 1051 -77.40 -5.43 7.48
C VAL A 1051 -78.29 -4.44 8.24
N PRO A 1052 -79.59 -4.26 7.89
CA PRO A 1052 -80.44 -3.31 8.62
C PRO A 1052 -80.70 -3.74 10.08
N GLN A 1053 -80.70 -5.04 10.39
CA GLN A 1053 -80.85 -5.52 11.78
C GLN A 1053 -79.67 -5.09 12.65
N LEU A 1054 -78.44 -5.39 12.21
CA LEU A 1054 -77.22 -5.04 12.94
C LEU A 1054 -77.03 -3.52 13.09
N ASN A 1055 -77.34 -2.74 12.04
CA ASN A 1055 -77.31 -1.28 12.10
C ASN A 1055 -78.32 -0.73 13.12
N ASN A 1056 -79.53 -1.29 13.17
CA ASN A 1056 -80.55 -0.88 14.14
C ASN A 1056 -80.12 -1.20 15.57
N ASP A 1057 -79.51 -2.36 15.81
CA ASP A 1057 -79.05 -2.75 17.15
C ASP A 1057 -77.93 -1.82 17.65
N LEU A 1058 -76.96 -1.47 16.79
CA LEU A 1058 -75.90 -0.50 17.15
C LEU A 1058 -76.45 0.91 17.34
N ALA A 1059 -77.39 1.36 16.50
CA ALA A 1059 -78.04 2.66 16.67
C ALA A 1059 -78.84 2.71 17.98
N GLN A 1060 -79.53 1.63 18.33
CA GLN A 1060 -80.26 1.51 19.59
C GLN A 1060 -79.30 1.50 20.78
N ALA A 1061 -78.17 0.79 20.69
CA ALA A 1061 -77.14 0.78 21.71
C ALA A 1061 -76.56 2.19 21.95
N GLN A 1062 -76.22 2.91 20.89
CA GLN A 1062 -75.71 4.29 20.98
C GLN A 1062 -76.75 5.22 21.61
N HIS A 1063 -78.01 5.17 21.16
CA HIS A 1063 -79.08 6.00 21.70
C HIS A 1063 -79.33 5.76 23.20
N GLN A 1064 -79.25 4.50 23.66
CA GLN A 1064 -79.37 4.21 25.10
C GLN A 1064 -78.15 4.72 25.88
N LEU A 1065 -76.94 4.61 25.31
CA LEU A 1065 -75.72 5.10 25.92
C LEU A 1065 -75.71 6.63 26.05
N ASP A 1066 -76.12 7.36 25.02
CA ASP A 1066 -76.26 8.82 25.02
C ASP A 1066 -77.29 9.29 26.07
N GLY A 1067 -78.31 8.48 26.32
CA GLY A 1067 -79.29 8.68 27.40
C GLY A 1067 -78.83 8.26 28.80
N GLY A 1068 -77.55 7.88 28.98
CA GLY A 1068 -76.97 7.43 30.25
C GLY A 1068 -77.40 6.03 30.71
N LYS A 1069 -78.11 5.27 29.87
CA LYS A 1069 -78.75 3.98 30.19
C LYS A 1069 -77.84 2.79 29.83
N LYS A 1070 -76.73 2.64 30.53
CA LYS A 1070 -75.72 1.58 30.25
C LYS A 1070 -76.28 0.16 30.20
N PRO A 1071 -77.14 -0.32 31.13
CA PRO A 1071 -77.69 -1.68 31.05
C PRO A 1071 -78.54 -1.91 29.79
N GLN A 1072 -79.26 -0.89 29.33
CA GLN A 1072 -80.07 -0.94 28.11
C GLN A 1072 -79.20 -0.93 26.85
N ALA A 1073 -78.07 -0.20 26.88
CA ALA A 1073 -77.07 -0.25 25.81
C ALA A 1073 -76.40 -1.64 25.71
N VAL A 1074 -76.05 -2.26 26.85
CA VAL A 1074 -75.53 -3.64 26.90
C VAL A 1074 -76.54 -4.63 26.33
N LYS A 1075 -77.84 -4.49 26.66
CA LYS A 1075 -78.88 -5.36 26.10
C LYS A 1075 -78.98 -5.25 24.58
N ALA A 1076 -78.93 -4.02 24.03
CA ALA A 1076 -78.93 -3.82 22.59
C ALA A 1076 -77.70 -4.44 21.90
N LEU A 1077 -76.52 -4.39 22.53
CA LEU A 1077 -75.33 -5.08 22.04
C LEU A 1077 -75.42 -6.62 22.15
N GLN A 1078 -76.13 -7.15 23.15
CA GLN A 1078 -76.44 -8.59 23.24
C GLN A 1078 -77.41 -9.02 22.14
N ASP A 1079 -78.40 -8.18 21.81
CA ASP A 1079 -79.30 -8.39 20.67
C ASP A 1079 -78.53 -8.34 19.34
N PHE A 1080 -77.57 -7.42 19.19
CA PHE A 1080 -76.63 -7.40 18.06
C PHE A 1080 -75.88 -8.74 17.90
N VAL A 1081 -75.28 -9.26 18.98
CA VAL A 1081 -74.58 -10.56 18.99
C VAL A 1081 -75.54 -11.70 18.62
N LYS A 1082 -76.78 -11.66 19.13
CA LYS A 1082 -77.81 -12.66 18.82
C LYS A 1082 -78.17 -12.64 17.33
N HIS A 1083 -78.39 -11.46 16.74
CA HIS A 1083 -78.71 -11.33 15.33
C HIS A 1083 -77.54 -11.72 14.43
N LEU A 1084 -76.31 -11.29 14.76
CA LEU A 1084 -75.08 -11.65 14.04
C LEU A 1084 -74.84 -13.17 14.00
N ASN A 1085 -75.25 -13.88 15.06
CA ASN A 1085 -75.09 -15.33 15.17
C ASN A 1085 -76.32 -16.16 14.73
N ASN A 1086 -77.34 -15.54 14.15
CA ASN A 1086 -78.53 -16.26 13.67
C ASN A 1086 -78.17 -17.29 12.57
N GLN A 1087 -78.39 -18.57 12.87
CA GLN A 1087 -78.04 -19.68 11.96
C GLN A 1087 -78.74 -19.58 10.59
N ALA A 1088 -80.01 -19.12 10.57
CA ALA A 1088 -80.78 -18.96 9.34
C ALA A 1088 -80.20 -17.87 8.40
N LEU A 1089 -79.39 -16.95 8.93
CA LEU A 1089 -78.76 -15.86 8.19
C LEU A 1089 -77.24 -16.02 8.06
N SER A 1090 -76.69 -17.19 8.41
CA SER A 1090 -75.24 -17.45 8.42
C SER A 1090 -74.54 -17.19 7.08
N GLY A 1091 -75.21 -17.38 5.94
CA GLY A 1091 -74.68 -17.07 4.59
C GLY A 1091 -74.67 -15.57 4.21
N SER A 1092 -75.17 -14.71 5.10
CA SER A 1092 -75.28 -13.26 4.92
C SER A 1092 -74.09 -12.48 5.49
N VAL A 1093 -73.16 -13.15 6.17
CA VAL A 1093 -71.94 -12.56 6.72
C VAL A 1093 -70.77 -13.51 6.50
N ASP A 1094 -69.63 -12.96 6.10
CA ASP A 1094 -68.38 -13.69 5.99
C ASP A 1094 -67.87 -14.16 7.37
N LYS A 1095 -67.15 -15.28 7.40
CA LYS A 1095 -66.66 -15.88 8.66
C LYS A 1095 -65.71 -14.95 9.41
N GLN A 1096 -64.83 -14.22 8.72
CA GLN A 1096 -63.88 -13.31 9.32
C GLN A 1096 -64.58 -12.05 9.84
N ALA A 1097 -65.45 -11.43 9.02
CA ALA A 1097 -66.24 -10.27 9.43
C ALA A 1097 -67.12 -10.59 10.65
N LYS A 1098 -67.73 -11.79 10.69
CA LYS A 1098 -68.50 -12.26 11.83
C LYS A 1098 -67.65 -12.44 13.09
N ALA A 1099 -66.43 -12.96 12.97
CA ALA A 1099 -65.54 -13.14 14.11
C ALA A 1099 -65.13 -11.80 14.72
N VAL A 1100 -64.73 -10.84 13.88
CA VAL A 1100 -64.39 -9.46 14.29
C VAL A 1100 -65.54 -8.81 15.04
N LEU A 1101 -66.71 -8.72 14.43
CA LEU A 1101 -67.87 -8.05 15.03
C LEU A 1101 -68.33 -8.69 16.36
N ASN A 1102 -68.13 -10.01 16.52
CA ASN A 1102 -68.39 -10.69 17.79
C ASN A 1102 -67.38 -10.31 18.87
N THR A 1103 -66.09 -10.28 18.52
CA THR A 1103 -65.00 -9.85 19.41
C THR A 1103 -65.24 -8.41 19.88
N ASP A 1104 -65.61 -7.52 18.96
CA ASP A 1104 -65.84 -6.10 19.25
C ASP A 1104 -67.06 -5.90 20.14
N ALA A 1105 -68.18 -6.55 19.82
CA ALA A 1105 -69.39 -6.48 20.63
C ALA A 1105 -69.12 -6.96 22.07
N ALA A 1106 -68.37 -8.06 22.24
CA ALA A 1106 -67.99 -8.57 23.54
C ALA A 1106 -67.10 -7.59 24.32
N ALA A 1107 -66.12 -6.96 23.65
CA ALA A 1107 -65.25 -5.96 24.25
C ALA A 1107 -66.03 -4.70 24.67
N VAL A 1108 -66.93 -4.20 23.83
CA VAL A 1108 -67.77 -3.03 24.15
C VAL A 1108 -68.71 -3.33 25.30
N ILE A 1109 -69.38 -4.50 25.30
CA ILE A 1109 -70.23 -4.96 26.42
C ILE A 1109 -69.43 -4.96 27.72
N LYS A 1110 -68.23 -5.55 27.71
CA LYS A 1110 -67.36 -5.62 28.88
C LYS A 1110 -66.94 -4.23 29.37
N SER A 1111 -66.75 -3.26 28.48
CA SER A 1111 -66.39 -1.89 28.87
C SER A 1111 -67.55 -1.07 29.48
N LEU A 1112 -68.79 -1.49 29.24
CA LEU A 1112 -70.01 -0.82 29.72
C LEU A 1112 -70.55 -1.41 31.03
N GLN A 1113 -70.06 -2.57 31.43
CA GLN A 1113 -70.31 -3.24 32.71
C GLN A 1113 -69.33 -2.73 33.77
#